data_AF-A0A318SIA1-F1
#
_entry.id   AF-A0A318SIA1-F1
#
_cell.length_a   1.000
_cell.length_b   1.000
_cell.length_c   1.000
_cell.angle_alpha   90.00
_cell.angle_beta   90.00
_cell.angle_gamma   90.00
#
_symmetry.space_group_name_H-M   'P 1'
#
loop_
_entity.id
_entity.type
_entity.pdbx_description
1 polymer ?
#
loop_
_entity_poly.entity_id
_entity_poly.type
_entity_poly.pdbx_seq_one_letter_code
_entity_poly.pdbx_strand_id
1 'polypeptide(L)'
;MPFTTAVPTPDFQYDHPDRDVAALKRALANKLIYAVGKDPVAARPEDWLHAAQLTVRDQLVERWMATTRAQYEQDVKRVYYLSMEFLIGRTFTNALLAIESQETLRQALADFGVRMEDIGNLEPDAALGNGGLGRLAACFLDSMATLGVPGFGYGIRYEYGMFRQTIVDGEQVEVPDYWLTHGYPWEFQRPEVVYRVRYGGRVEGRTEYGAAHWVDTQDVLAMAYDTIVPGYGTQATNTLRLWSARATEEIDLGEFNRGSYRSAVDRKNQSENVSRVLDPDDSTESGRELRLHQEFFFCSASMQDLLHRYLRTHAGFDRLSDKISIHLNDTHPVLAVPELMRLLLDEHGLDWDTAWGHAQRIFSYTNHTLMHEALETWPVAMLGRILPRHLQIVFDINARFLSGLAQQGRHDADLMRRVSLIDESGERRVRMAYLAVLVSHSVNGVSGLHSDLMTQSIFADFARIFPTRFNNKTNGVTPRRWLAQANPPLARLLDQHIGRDWRRDLDLLAGLRPLATDAAFAEAFRQAKHANKERLAAWAQAHMGIALNTEALFDVQVKRIHEYKRQLLNLLHVIARYQRIVADPTGDHVPRVVVFAGKAASAYAMAKLVIRLINDVAAVVNADPRTRGLLQVVFVPNYSVSLAEIVIPAADLSEQISTAGTEASGTGNMKFGLSGALTIGTLDGANVEMRENVGDDNIFIFGKTTPEVEALRVSGYQPQTYYQADPVLNAVLDAVRDGSFSPAEPARYQQIFDTLVHWGDKYLLLADFASYLETQARVDALYRDPDAWTRKAILNVAGMGPFSSDRTIAQYAEEIWHSQPVVLPAPAGTAAGGPPGRGAESSVRAADLPGAVV
;
A
#
# COMPACT_ATOMS: atom_id res chain seq x y z
N MET A 1 10.80 34.64 9.33
CA MET A 1 11.09 35.56 8.21
C MET A 1 10.22 35.14 7.03
N PRO A 2 9.25 35.96 6.60
CA PRO A 2 8.52 35.68 5.38
C PRO A 2 9.50 35.75 4.20
N PHE A 3 9.28 34.97 3.14
CA PHE A 3 9.84 35.30 1.82
C PHE A 3 9.13 36.56 1.31
N THR A 4 9.40 37.71 1.92
CA THR A 4 9.04 39.04 1.41
C THR A 4 10.33 39.75 1.05
N THR A 5 10.96 39.20 0.04
CA THR A 5 11.53 39.84 -1.14
C THR A 5 12.33 38.70 -1.77
N ALA A 6 11.83 38.15 -2.88
CA ALA A 6 12.74 37.46 -3.78
C ALA A 6 13.81 38.52 -4.09
N VAL A 7 15.01 38.38 -3.51
CA VAL A 7 16.18 39.05 -4.09
C VAL A 7 16.21 38.45 -5.49
N PRO A 8 15.89 39.22 -6.56
CA PRO A 8 15.99 38.68 -7.90
C PRO A 8 17.43 38.23 -8.02
N THR A 9 17.65 36.92 -8.12
CA THR A 9 18.98 36.36 -8.23
C THR A 9 19.47 36.84 -9.59
N PRO A 10 20.36 37.83 -9.67
CA PRO A 10 20.72 38.39 -10.96
C PRO A 10 21.44 37.29 -11.74
N ASP A 11 20.90 36.91 -12.89
CA ASP A 11 21.54 36.01 -13.87
C ASP A 11 21.78 34.55 -13.39
N PHE A 12 20.78 33.92 -12.75
CA PHE A 12 20.84 32.47 -12.45
C PHE A 12 20.50 31.62 -13.68
N GLN A 13 21.49 31.42 -14.56
CA GLN A 13 21.40 30.57 -15.75
C GLN A 13 21.86 29.14 -15.44
N TYR A 14 21.15 28.14 -15.95
CA TYR A 14 21.53 26.74 -15.87
C TYR A 14 21.03 25.98 -17.12
N ASP A 15 21.68 24.86 -17.44
CA ASP A 15 21.30 24.04 -18.58
C ASP A 15 19.98 23.32 -18.32
N HIS A 16 18.94 23.65 -19.09
CA HIS A 16 17.68 22.93 -19.05
C HIS A 16 17.85 21.52 -19.64
N PRO A 17 17.35 20.48 -18.95
CA PRO A 17 17.47 19.11 -19.42
C PRO A 17 16.48 18.86 -20.57
N ASP A 18 16.97 18.85 -21.82
CA ASP A 18 16.19 18.42 -22.99
C ASP A 18 16.04 16.87 -23.02
N ARG A 19 15.08 16.37 -23.78
CA ARG A 19 14.66 14.95 -23.82
C ARG A 19 14.98 14.26 -25.13
N ASP A 20 15.56 14.95 -26.09
CA ASP A 20 16.09 14.31 -27.29
C ASP A 20 17.26 13.37 -26.96
N VAL A 21 17.57 12.47 -27.90
CA VAL A 21 18.60 11.44 -27.72
C VAL A 21 19.99 12.06 -27.48
N ALA A 22 20.34 13.15 -28.18
CA ALA A 22 21.65 13.77 -28.06
C ALA A 22 21.83 14.46 -26.69
N ALA A 23 20.79 15.14 -26.20
CA ALA A 23 20.77 15.76 -24.89
C ALA A 23 20.85 14.71 -23.77
N LEU A 24 20.05 13.66 -23.83
CA LEU A 24 20.09 12.57 -22.85
C LEU A 24 21.43 11.84 -22.86
N LYS A 25 22.02 11.60 -24.04
CA LYS A 25 23.35 11.01 -24.18
C LYS A 25 24.42 11.86 -23.50
N ARG A 26 24.38 13.18 -23.70
CA ARG A 26 25.29 14.12 -23.05
C ARG A 26 25.08 14.16 -21.54
N ALA A 27 23.83 14.20 -21.08
CA ALA A 27 23.49 14.18 -19.67
C ALA A 27 23.98 12.88 -18.99
N LEU A 28 23.73 11.72 -19.61
CA LEU A 28 24.24 10.43 -19.15
C LEU A 28 25.76 10.42 -19.00
N ALA A 29 26.49 10.86 -20.04
CA ALA A 29 27.94 10.94 -20.00
C ALA A 29 28.43 11.87 -18.88
N ASN A 30 27.79 13.04 -18.73
CA ASN A 30 28.11 13.98 -17.66
C ASN A 30 27.84 13.38 -16.27
N LYS A 31 26.73 12.66 -16.07
CA LYS A 31 26.43 12.01 -14.79
C LYS A 31 27.42 10.89 -14.49
N LEU A 32 27.78 10.08 -15.48
CA LEU A 32 28.77 9.02 -15.30
C LEU A 32 30.12 9.60 -14.85
N ILE A 33 30.59 10.66 -15.53
CA ILE A 33 31.90 11.28 -15.23
C ILE A 33 31.87 12.07 -13.92
N TYR A 34 30.91 12.98 -13.73
CA TYR A 34 30.97 13.98 -12.67
C TYR A 34 30.17 13.63 -11.41
N ALA A 35 29.12 12.82 -11.53
CA ALA A 35 28.30 12.42 -10.39
C ALA A 35 28.68 11.02 -9.87
N VAL A 36 28.89 10.07 -10.77
CA VAL A 36 29.29 8.70 -10.42
C VAL A 36 30.81 8.59 -10.27
N GLY A 37 31.59 9.40 -11.01
CA GLY A 37 33.05 9.39 -10.93
C GLY A 37 33.70 8.25 -11.70
N LYS A 38 33.11 7.85 -12.84
CA LYS A 38 33.56 6.74 -13.67
C LYS A 38 33.69 7.15 -15.13
N ASP A 39 34.67 6.58 -15.84
CA ASP A 39 34.70 6.61 -17.30
C ASP A 39 34.04 5.34 -17.87
N PRO A 40 33.60 5.34 -19.15
CA PRO A 40 32.93 4.20 -19.76
C PRO A 40 33.71 2.87 -19.74
N VAL A 41 35.04 2.90 -19.71
CA VAL A 41 35.88 1.68 -19.72
C VAL A 41 35.86 1.00 -18.35
N ALA A 42 35.76 1.76 -17.27
CA ALA A 42 35.73 1.25 -15.90
C ALA A 42 34.31 1.11 -15.31
N ALA A 43 33.28 1.62 -16.00
CA ALA A 43 31.90 1.63 -15.52
C ALA A 43 31.26 0.24 -15.51
N ARG A 44 30.67 -0.13 -14.38
CA ARG A 44 29.86 -1.34 -14.20
C ARG A 44 28.39 -1.06 -14.53
N PRO A 45 27.55 -2.09 -14.72
CA PRO A 45 26.11 -1.90 -14.94
C PRO A 45 25.42 -1.04 -13.87
N GLU A 46 25.83 -1.14 -12.61
CA GLU A 46 25.30 -0.32 -11.50
C GLU A 46 25.69 1.16 -11.63
N ASP A 47 26.89 1.45 -12.14
CA ASP A 47 27.36 2.81 -12.39
C ASP A 47 26.51 3.47 -13.50
N TRP A 48 26.22 2.71 -14.55
CA TRP A 48 25.33 3.13 -15.64
C TRP A 48 23.88 3.32 -15.18
N LEU A 49 23.37 2.43 -14.32
CA LEU A 49 22.06 2.61 -13.69
C LEU A 49 22.03 3.92 -12.91
N HIS A 50 23.02 4.17 -12.05
CA HIS A 50 23.07 5.37 -11.22
C HIS A 50 23.10 6.63 -12.10
N ALA A 51 23.94 6.65 -13.16
CA ALA A 51 23.99 7.77 -14.11
C ALA A 51 22.64 8.00 -14.83
N ALA A 52 21.96 6.92 -15.23
CA ALA A 52 20.65 6.99 -15.86
C ALA A 52 19.56 7.50 -14.91
N GLN A 53 19.55 7.02 -13.66
CA GLN A 53 18.62 7.47 -12.63
C GLN A 53 18.79 8.96 -12.35
N LEU A 54 20.03 9.45 -12.21
CA LEU A 54 20.30 10.88 -12.02
C LEU A 54 19.89 11.72 -13.23
N THR A 55 20.09 11.22 -14.44
CA THR A 55 19.66 11.90 -15.68
C THR A 55 18.13 12.05 -15.71
N VAL A 56 17.40 11.01 -15.34
CA VAL A 56 15.93 11.05 -15.25
C VAL A 56 15.45 11.91 -14.07
N ARG A 57 16.15 11.86 -12.93
CA ARG A 57 15.82 12.66 -11.75
C ARG A 57 15.89 14.16 -12.04
N ASP A 58 16.89 14.62 -12.78
CA ASP A 58 17.03 16.05 -13.11
C ASP A 58 15.81 16.59 -13.87
N GLN A 59 15.23 15.79 -14.77
CA GLN A 59 13.97 16.13 -15.46
C GLN A 59 12.80 16.30 -14.48
N LEU A 60 12.77 15.53 -13.40
CA LEU A 60 11.74 15.62 -12.36
C LEU A 60 11.98 16.78 -11.41
N VAL A 61 13.23 17.18 -11.17
CA VAL A 61 13.57 18.31 -10.28
C VAL A 61 12.97 19.61 -10.80
N GLU A 62 13.03 19.88 -12.10
CA GLU A 62 12.42 21.10 -12.66
C GLU A 62 10.90 21.12 -12.44
N ARG A 63 10.21 19.99 -12.73
CA ARG A 63 8.78 19.84 -12.46
C ARG A 63 8.45 20.06 -10.98
N TRP A 64 9.30 19.52 -10.10
CA TRP A 64 9.14 19.61 -8.65
C TRP A 64 9.31 21.03 -8.12
N MET A 65 10.30 21.78 -8.62
CA MET A 65 10.51 23.18 -8.28
C MET A 65 9.40 24.08 -8.82
N ALA A 66 8.92 23.84 -10.05
CA ALA A 66 7.79 24.56 -10.61
C ALA A 66 6.51 24.31 -9.80
N THR A 67 6.21 23.04 -9.49
CA THR A 67 5.03 22.66 -8.71
C THR A 67 5.08 23.25 -7.30
N THR A 68 6.21 23.15 -6.62
CA THR A 68 6.37 23.68 -5.26
C THR A 68 6.17 25.19 -5.21
N ARG A 69 6.75 25.95 -6.16
CA ARG A 69 6.55 27.39 -6.26
C ARG A 69 5.08 27.75 -6.47
N ALA A 70 4.43 27.11 -7.44
CA ALA A 70 3.02 27.32 -7.74
C ALA A 70 2.12 27.06 -6.51
N GLN A 71 2.40 26.00 -5.74
CA GLN A 71 1.66 25.70 -4.51
C GLN A 71 1.82 26.78 -3.42
N TYR A 72 2.96 27.46 -3.33
CA TYR A 72 3.13 28.57 -2.38
C TYR A 72 2.51 29.86 -2.90
N GLU A 73 2.69 30.18 -4.19
CA GLU A 73 2.13 31.38 -4.83
C GLU A 73 0.60 31.39 -4.83
N GLN A 74 -0.02 30.23 -5.02
CA GLN A 74 -1.47 30.06 -5.03
C GLN A 74 -2.07 29.85 -3.62
N ASP A 75 -1.23 29.70 -2.59
CA ASP A 75 -1.67 29.44 -1.20
C ASP A 75 -2.69 28.27 -1.12
N VAL A 76 -2.43 27.18 -1.84
CA VAL A 76 -3.38 26.05 -1.94
C VAL A 76 -3.50 25.26 -0.63
N LYS A 77 -4.67 24.65 -0.39
CA LYS A 77 -4.86 23.68 0.69
C LYS A 77 -4.07 22.41 0.39
N ARG A 78 -3.18 22.01 1.30
CA ARG A 78 -2.29 20.85 1.14
C ARG A 78 -2.81 19.65 1.91
N VAL A 79 -2.74 18.49 1.26
CA VAL A 79 -3.05 17.19 1.86
C VAL A 79 -1.76 16.55 2.37
N TYR A 80 -1.75 16.15 3.63
CA TYR A 80 -0.67 15.41 4.26
C TYR A 80 -1.15 13.99 4.54
N TYR A 81 -0.68 13.04 3.75
CA TYR A 81 -1.04 11.63 3.87
C TYR A 81 -0.01 10.91 4.75
N LEU A 82 -0.41 10.54 5.97
CA LEU A 82 0.48 9.95 6.97
C LEU A 82 0.33 8.43 6.93
N SER A 83 1.43 7.71 6.70
CA SER A 83 1.45 6.26 6.74
C SER A 83 2.78 5.71 7.23
N MET A 84 2.73 4.62 8.00
CA MET A 84 3.92 3.88 8.41
C MET A 84 4.60 3.17 7.24
N GLU A 85 3.88 2.89 6.15
CA GLU A 85 4.46 2.20 4.99
C GLU A 85 4.15 2.88 3.66
N PHE A 86 5.13 2.87 2.76
CA PHE A 86 5.02 3.28 1.35
C PHE A 86 5.72 2.25 0.48
N LEU A 87 4.96 1.26 -0.02
CA LEU A 87 5.51 0.19 -0.85
C LEU A 87 5.64 0.67 -2.30
N ILE A 88 6.54 1.61 -2.58
CA ILE A 88 6.64 2.31 -3.88
C ILE A 88 7.20 1.44 -5.02
N GLY A 89 8.03 0.44 -4.70
CA GLY A 89 8.73 -0.40 -5.67
C GLY A 89 9.92 0.32 -6.31
N ARG A 90 10.34 -0.13 -7.49
CA ARG A 90 11.35 0.56 -8.31
C ARG A 90 10.85 1.91 -8.80
N THR A 91 11.68 2.95 -8.69
CA THR A 91 11.33 4.32 -9.07
C THR A 91 11.70 4.61 -10.53
N PHE A 92 12.76 4.00 -11.05
CA PHE A 92 13.29 4.31 -12.38
C PHE A 92 12.28 4.11 -13.51
N THR A 93 11.65 2.94 -13.57
CA THR A 93 10.65 2.63 -14.61
C THR A 93 9.41 3.51 -14.52
N ASN A 94 8.98 3.85 -13.30
CA ASN A 94 7.83 4.73 -13.08
C ASN A 94 8.13 6.18 -13.47
N ALA A 95 9.33 6.66 -13.14
CA ALA A 95 9.79 7.98 -13.53
C ALA A 95 9.87 8.11 -15.06
N LEU A 96 10.44 7.10 -15.73
CA LEU A 96 10.50 7.05 -17.21
C LEU A 96 9.12 7.10 -17.85
N LEU A 97 8.15 6.37 -17.29
CA LEU A 97 6.77 6.39 -17.76
C LEU A 97 6.13 7.78 -17.59
N ALA A 98 6.34 8.44 -16.45
CA ALA A 98 5.74 9.74 -16.16
C ALA A 98 6.31 10.91 -17.01
N ILE A 99 7.53 10.76 -17.52
CA ILE A 99 8.15 11.75 -18.42
C ILE A 99 8.18 11.33 -19.90
N GLU A 100 7.67 10.14 -20.21
CA GLU A 100 7.60 9.54 -21.54
C GLU A 100 8.95 9.51 -22.29
N SER A 101 10.06 9.24 -21.58
CA SER A 101 11.42 9.25 -22.15
C SER A 101 12.04 7.86 -22.32
N GLN A 102 11.25 6.79 -22.13
CA GLN A 102 11.77 5.42 -22.14
C GLN A 102 12.48 5.08 -23.47
N GLU A 103 11.90 5.48 -24.61
CA GLU A 103 12.49 5.21 -25.93
C GLU A 103 13.78 6.00 -26.16
N THR A 104 13.76 7.30 -25.87
CA THR A 104 14.90 8.19 -26.09
C THR A 104 16.07 7.84 -25.17
N LEU A 105 15.80 7.48 -23.91
CA LEU A 105 16.84 7.02 -23.00
C LEU A 105 17.42 5.67 -23.43
N ARG A 106 16.59 4.73 -23.89
CA ARG A 106 17.08 3.43 -24.38
C ARG A 106 18.02 3.60 -25.56
N GLN A 107 17.68 4.46 -26.52
CA GLN A 107 18.56 4.77 -27.65
C GLN A 107 19.87 5.42 -27.18
N ALA A 108 19.81 6.38 -26.24
CA ALA A 108 20.99 7.04 -25.70
C ALA A 108 21.94 6.08 -24.96
N LEU A 109 21.40 5.09 -24.24
CA LEU A 109 22.20 4.03 -23.59
C LEU A 109 22.79 3.05 -24.61
N ALA A 110 22.00 2.67 -25.63
CA ALA A 110 22.44 1.76 -26.68
C ALA A 110 23.64 2.29 -27.47
N ASP A 111 23.70 3.61 -27.68
CA ASP A 111 24.84 4.31 -28.27
C ASP A 111 26.15 4.16 -27.47
N PHE A 112 26.07 3.82 -26.17
CA PHE A 112 27.21 3.48 -25.31
C PHE A 112 27.40 1.97 -25.13
N GLY A 113 26.64 1.15 -25.86
CA GLY A 113 26.66 -0.32 -25.73
C GLY A 113 25.95 -0.85 -24.48
N VAL A 114 25.10 -0.04 -23.83
CA VAL A 114 24.39 -0.42 -22.61
C VAL A 114 22.93 -0.71 -22.93
N ARG A 115 22.43 -1.88 -22.50
CA ARG A 115 21.00 -2.22 -22.61
C ARG A 115 20.25 -1.73 -21.38
N MET A 116 19.17 -0.98 -21.58
CA MET A 116 18.37 -0.41 -20.50
C MET A 116 17.73 -1.49 -19.62
N GLU A 117 17.35 -2.62 -20.21
CA GLU A 117 16.73 -3.75 -19.53
C GLU A 117 17.70 -4.42 -18.54
N ASP A 118 18.99 -4.47 -18.86
CA ASP A 118 20.02 -5.05 -17.99
C ASP A 118 20.21 -4.19 -16.75
N ILE A 119 20.30 -2.87 -16.91
CA ILE A 119 20.53 -1.96 -15.79
C ILE A 119 19.26 -1.71 -14.96
N GLY A 120 18.08 -1.65 -15.59
CA GLY A 120 16.82 -1.37 -14.89
C GLY A 120 16.42 -2.46 -13.88
N ASN A 121 16.90 -3.69 -14.08
CA ASN A 121 16.68 -4.80 -13.14
C ASN A 121 17.65 -4.81 -11.94
N LEU A 122 18.66 -3.93 -11.93
CA LEU A 122 19.59 -3.79 -10.81
C LEU A 122 19.08 -2.83 -9.73
N GLU A 123 18.05 -2.01 -10.02
CA GLU A 123 17.45 -1.13 -9.01
C GLU A 123 16.74 -1.98 -7.94
N PRO A 124 17.11 -1.87 -6.65
CA PRO A 124 16.37 -2.53 -5.59
C PRO A 124 15.00 -1.86 -5.40
N ASP A 125 14.00 -2.63 -4.98
CA ASP A 125 12.76 -2.04 -4.46
C ASP A 125 13.10 -1.21 -3.21
N ALA A 126 12.55 0.00 -3.11
CA ALA A 126 12.66 0.76 -1.88
C ALA A 126 11.93 0.03 -0.75
N ALA A 127 12.68 -0.43 0.26
CA ALA A 127 12.17 -1.25 1.35
C ALA A 127 11.45 -0.38 2.41
N LEU A 128 10.40 0.31 1.97
CA LEU A 128 9.65 1.31 2.76
C LEU A 128 8.25 0.83 3.13
N GLY A 129 7.90 -0.41 2.83
CA GLY A 129 6.59 -0.98 3.13
C GLY A 129 6.59 -2.49 3.04
N ASN A 130 5.47 -3.09 3.41
CA ASN A 130 5.25 -4.52 3.46
C ASN A 130 4.00 -4.92 2.67
N GLY A 131 2.86 -4.31 2.98
CA GLY A 131 1.55 -4.85 2.61
C GLY A 131 0.71 -4.02 1.64
N GLY A 132 -0.59 -4.34 1.64
CA GLY A 132 -1.61 -3.65 0.84
C GLY A 132 -1.81 -2.19 1.27
N LEU A 133 -1.64 -1.87 2.56
CA LEU A 133 -1.76 -0.51 3.09
C LEU A 133 -0.68 0.41 2.49
N GLY A 134 0.58 -0.02 2.52
CA GLY A 134 1.69 0.74 1.94
C GLY A 134 1.65 0.78 0.42
N ARG A 135 1.11 -0.26 -0.22
CA ARG A 135 0.91 -0.24 -1.67
C ARG A 135 -0.22 0.69 -2.10
N LEU A 136 -1.26 0.80 -1.29
CA LEU A 136 -2.34 1.77 -1.47
C LEU A 136 -1.81 3.20 -1.33
N ALA A 137 -1.07 3.48 -0.25
CA ALA A 137 -0.41 4.77 -0.03
C ALA A 137 0.43 5.19 -1.25
N ALA A 138 1.21 4.27 -1.80
CA ALA A 138 2.00 4.52 -3.01
C ALA A 138 1.15 4.76 -4.28
N CYS A 139 0.03 4.03 -4.47
CA CYS A 139 -0.91 4.31 -5.58
C CYS A 139 -1.59 5.68 -5.42
N PHE A 140 -1.90 6.06 -4.18
CA PHE A 140 -2.53 7.32 -3.83
C PHE A 140 -1.59 8.50 -4.11
N LEU A 141 -0.32 8.43 -3.72
CA LEU A 141 0.63 9.50 -4.04
C LEU A 141 0.80 9.71 -5.55
N ASP A 142 0.87 8.62 -6.33
CA ASP A 142 0.92 8.67 -7.80
C ASP A 142 -0.33 9.33 -8.41
N SER A 143 -1.51 9.01 -7.86
CA SER A 143 -2.79 9.55 -8.34
C SER A 143 -2.99 11.01 -7.91
N MET A 144 -2.59 11.37 -6.68
CA MET A 144 -2.56 12.76 -6.22
C MET A 144 -1.68 13.61 -7.12
N ALA A 145 -0.48 13.12 -7.49
CA ALA A 145 0.40 13.84 -8.42
C ALA A 145 -0.22 13.94 -9.82
N THR A 146 -0.81 12.85 -10.33
CA THR A 146 -1.46 12.80 -11.67
C THR A 146 -2.67 13.75 -11.77
N LEU A 147 -3.46 13.86 -10.71
CA LEU A 147 -4.61 14.76 -10.61
C LEU A 147 -4.23 16.19 -10.18
N GLY A 148 -2.96 16.44 -9.86
CA GLY A 148 -2.47 17.73 -9.39
C GLY A 148 -2.92 18.09 -7.96
N VAL A 149 -3.41 17.13 -7.17
CA VAL A 149 -3.79 17.34 -5.76
C VAL A 149 -2.54 17.70 -4.95
N PRO A 150 -2.44 18.93 -4.41
CA PRO A 150 -1.26 19.39 -3.68
C PRO A 150 -1.06 18.59 -2.39
N GLY A 151 0.08 17.91 -2.25
CA GLY A 151 0.30 17.19 -1.01
C GLY A 151 1.67 16.56 -0.80
N PHE A 152 1.78 15.96 0.38
CA PHE A 152 2.93 15.21 0.85
C PHE A 152 2.48 13.83 1.32
N GLY A 153 3.31 12.81 1.05
CA GLY A 153 3.32 11.58 1.83
C GLY A 153 4.34 11.71 2.96
N TYR A 154 3.96 11.35 4.19
CA TYR A 154 4.85 11.31 5.35
C TYR A 154 4.99 9.91 5.90
N GLY A 155 6.24 9.46 6.07
CA GLY A 155 6.59 8.18 6.67
C GLY A 155 8.02 8.15 7.21
N ILE A 156 8.54 6.95 7.46
CA ILE A 156 9.89 6.72 7.99
C ILE A 156 10.81 6.20 6.89
N ARG A 157 12.06 6.66 6.88
CA ARG A 157 13.10 6.15 5.98
C ARG A 157 13.76 4.93 6.61
N TYR A 158 13.13 3.76 6.47
CA TYR A 158 13.66 2.50 7.01
C TYR A 158 14.97 2.10 6.34
N GLU A 159 15.98 1.78 7.14
CA GLU A 159 17.28 1.33 6.64
C GLU A 159 17.24 -0.08 6.04
N TYR A 160 16.44 -0.97 6.62
CA TYR A 160 16.40 -2.41 6.29
C TYR A 160 15.02 -2.95 5.93
N GLY A 161 14.04 -2.04 5.75
CA GLY A 161 12.64 -2.39 5.54
C GLY A 161 12.08 -3.33 6.61
N MET A 162 11.16 -4.22 6.23
CA MET A 162 10.68 -5.27 7.13
C MET A 162 11.71 -6.40 7.24
N PHE A 163 11.97 -7.06 6.11
CA PHE A 163 13.07 -8.00 5.86
C PHE A 163 13.04 -8.47 4.41
N ARG A 164 14.16 -8.96 3.90
CA ARG A 164 14.25 -9.78 2.69
C ARG A 164 14.00 -11.24 3.07
N GLN A 165 13.05 -11.88 2.38
CA GLN A 165 12.72 -13.27 2.61
C GLN A 165 13.68 -14.17 1.84
N THR A 166 14.20 -15.20 2.48
CA THR A 166 14.83 -16.34 1.82
C THR A 166 14.11 -17.61 2.22
N ILE A 167 14.16 -18.64 1.38
CA ILE A 167 13.61 -19.96 1.70
C ILE A 167 14.79 -20.92 1.85
N VAL A 168 14.99 -21.45 3.06
CA VAL A 168 16.06 -22.40 3.38
C VAL A 168 15.38 -23.65 3.92
N ASP A 169 15.65 -24.80 3.30
CA ASP A 169 14.99 -26.07 3.62
C ASP A 169 13.48 -25.91 3.76
N GLY A 170 12.85 -25.23 2.78
CA GLY A 170 11.41 -24.93 2.73
C GLY A 170 10.88 -23.94 3.77
N GLU A 171 11.70 -23.43 4.67
CA GLU A 171 11.30 -22.48 5.72
C GLU A 171 11.63 -21.03 5.35
N GLN A 172 10.78 -20.10 5.81
CA GLN A 172 11.09 -18.68 5.72
C GLN A 172 12.22 -18.31 6.69
N VAL A 173 13.27 -17.70 6.15
CA VAL A 173 14.35 -17.06 6.90
C VAL A 173 14.38 -15.57 6.58
N GLU A 174 14.29 -14.75 7.62
CA GLU A 174 14.40 -13.29 7.53
C GLU A 174 15.87 -12.83 7.50
N VAL A 175 16.23 -12.03 6.50
CA VAL A 175 17.51 -11.31 6.47
C VAL A 175 17.28 -9.82 6.21
N PRO A 176 18.18 -8.90 6.62
CA PRO A 176 17.99 -7.47 6.38
C PRO A 176 17.86 -7.14 4.88
N ASP A 177 17.00 -6.18 4.53
CA ASP A 177 16.85 -5.69 3.16
C ASP A 177 17.78 -4.51 2.89
N TYR A 178 18.95 -4.79 2.31
CA TYR A 178 20.05 -3.84 2.13
C TYR A 178 19.89 -2.89 0.93
N TRP A 179 18.68 -2.34 0.73
CA TRP A 179 18.32 -1.51 -0.44
C TRP A 179 19.13 -0.20 -0.57
N LEU A 180 19.71 0.29 0.52
CA LEU A 180 20.50 1.53 0.56
C LEU A 180 22.01 1.34 0.35
N THR A 181 22.50 0.11 0.16
CA THR A 181 23.95 -0.20 0.12
C THR A 181 24.71 0.61 -0.93
N HIS A 182 24.09 0.85 -2.08
CA HIS A 182 24.69 1.58 -3.19
C HIS A 182 24.19 3.04 -3.28
N GLY A 183 23.65 3.55 -2.17
CA GLY A 183 22.89 4.80 -2.13
C GLY A 183 21.51 4.64 -2.78
N TYR A 184 20.74 5.72 -2.76
CA TYR A 184 19.43 5.78 -3.42
C TYR A 184 19.32 7.12 -4.16
N PRO A 185 19.64 7.18 -5.46
CA PRO A 185 19.79 8.46 -6.16
C PRO A 185 18.51 9.26 -6.27
N TRP A 186 17.34 8.70 -5.97
CA TRP A 186 16.06 9.41 -6.05
C TRP A 186 15.78 10.34 -4.89
N GLU A 187 16.51 10.23 -3.78
CA GLU A 187 16.26 11.04 -2.59
C GLU A 187 17.14 12.30 -2.54
N PHE A 188 16.60 13.33 -1.89
CA PHE A 188 17.31 14.52 -1.50
C PHE A 188 17.39 14.56 0.03
N GLN A 189 18.58 14.40 0.57
CA GLN A 189 18.84 14.63 1.98
C GLN A 189 18.61 16.11 2.32
N ARG A 190 17.92 16.39 3.42
CA ARG A 190 17.61 17.74 3.90
C ARG A 190 18.22 17.98 5.29
N PRO A 191 19.55 18.15 5.42
CA PRO A 191 20.18 18.43 6.71
C PRO A 191 19.69 19.76 7.33
N GLU A 192 19.13 20.66 6.54
CA GLU A 192 18.50 21.90 6.98
C GLU A 192 17.08 21.71 7.54
N VAL A 193 16.46 20.55 7.34
CA VAL A 193 15.14 20.19 7.87
C VAL A 193 15.32 19.08 8.90
N VAL A 194 15.53 19.51 10.14
CA VAL A 194 15.71 18.63 11.30
C VAL A 194 14.80 19.08 12.42
N TYR A 195 14.01 18.14 12.95
CA TYR A 195 13.12 18.36 14.07
C TYR A 195 13.53 17.52 15.26
N ARG A 196 13.37 18.08 16.47
CA ARG A 196 13.66 17.36 17.70
C ARG A 196 12.40 16.65 18.15
N VAL A 197 12.49 15.34 18.32
CA VAL A 197 11.42 14.50 18.88
C VAL A 197 11.83 14.10 20.29
N ARG A 198 10.90 14.27 21.24
CA ARG A 198 11.13 14.07 22.66
C ARG A 198 10.44 12.79 23.14
N TYR A 199 11.01 12.12 24.13
CA TYR A 199 10.41 10.97 24.83
C TYR A 199 10.65 11.07 26.34
N GLY A 200 9.86 10.36 27.13
CA GLY A 200 10.04 10.28 28.57
C GLY A 200 9.80 11.60 29.28
N GLY A 201 10.64 11.89 30.28
CA GLY A 201 10.58 13.12 31.04
C GLY A 201 9.33 13.28 31.89
N ARG A 202 8.94 14.54 32.16
CA ARG A 202 7.83 14.89 33.05
C ARG A 202 7.18 16.21 32.66
N VAL A 203 5.97 16.45 33.19
CA VAL A 203 5.17 17.64 32.88
C VAL A 203 5.12 18.58 34.08
N GLU A 204 5.38 19.88 33.86
CA GLU A 204 5.34 20.95 34.86
C GLU A 204 4.39 22.09 34.46
N GLY A 205 3.94 22.88 35.45
CA GLY A 205 3.31 24.18 35.23
C GLY A 205 1.95 24.15 34.51
N ARG A 206 1.31 22.98 34.44
CA ARG A 206 0.07 22.79 33.69
C ARG A 206 -1.09 23.61 34.28
N THR A 207 -1.69 24.46 33.45
CA THR A 207 -3.00 25.08 33.75
C THR A 207 -4.13 24.11 33.42
N GLU A 208 -5.34 24.36 33.94
CA GLU A 208 -6.50 23.49 33.67
C GLU A 208 -6.77 23.38 32.15
N TYR A 209 -6.64 22.17 31.59
CA TYR A 209 -6.72 21.87 30.14
C TYR A 209 -5.82 22.73 29.22
N GLY A 210 -4.84 23.45 29.77
CA GLY A 210 -4.05 24.42 29.01
C GLY A 210 -2.61 23.99 28.79
N ALA A 211 -1.78 24.99 28.49
CA ALA A 211 -0.37 24.80 28.20
C ALA A 211 0.37 24.15 29.39
N ALA A 212 1.37 23.34 29.07
CA ALA A 212 2.26 22.76 30.05
C ALA A 212 3.70 22.71 29.52
N HIS A 213 4.67 22.60 30.42
CA HIS A 213 6.07 22.41 30.06
C HIS A 213 6.42 20.93 30.13
N TRP A 214 6.83 20.35 29.00
CA TRP A 214 7.36 18.99 28.94
C TRP A 214 8.89 19.04 28.97
N VAL A 215 9.46 18.59 30.09
CA VAL A 215 10.89 18.78 30.44
C VAL A 215 11.55 17.45 30.78
N ASP A 216 12.89 17.46 30.88
CA ASP A 216 13.73 16.30 31.23
C ASP A 216 13.57 15.11 30.27
N THR A 217 13.45 15.40 28.96
CA THR A 217 13.19 14.42 27.91
C THR A 217 14.45 13.76 27.38
N GLN A 218 14.26 12.59 26.76
CA GLN A 218 15.24 11.94 25.90
C GLN A 218 14.92 12.30 24.46
N ASP A 219 15.92 12.80 23.73
CA ASP A 219 15.70 13.44 22.44
C ASP A 219 16.35 12.66 21.30
N VAL A 220 15.62 12.52 20.20
CA VAL A 220 16.12 12.07 18.89
C VAL A 220 15.88 13.16 17.85
N LEU A 221 16.75 13.25 16.86
CA LEU A 221 16.58 14.18 15.74
C LEU A 221 15.94 13.44 14.56
N ALA A 222 14.92 14.04 13.95
CA ALA A 222 14.29 13.57 12.73
C ALA A 222 14.75 14.41 11.55
N MET A 223 15.59 13.86 10.68
CA MET A 223 16.08 14.52 9.48
C MET A 223 15.28 14.09 8.26
N ALA A 224 14.86 15.04 7.43
CA ALA A 224 14.06 14.75 6.24
C ALA A 224 14.90 14.22 5.07
N TYR A 225 14.28 13.31 4.31
CA TYR A 225 14.68 12.89 2.98
C TYR A 225 13.47 13.01 2.05
N ASP A 226 13.62 13.73 0.94
CA ASP A 226 12.55 13.94 -0.03
C ASP A 226 12.74 13.06 -1.26
N THR A 227 11.68 12.35 -1.67
CA THR A 227 11.59 11.68 -2.98
C THR A 227 10.48 12.33 -3.80
N ILE A 228 10.76 12.60 -5.08
CA ILE A 228 9.78 13.19 -6.00
C ILE A 228 8.80 12.10 -6.45
N VAL A 229 7.50 12.37 -6.32
CA VAL A 229 6.44 11.52 -6.88
C VAL A 229 5.88 12.20 -8.13
N PRO A 230 6.21 11.73 -9.34
CA PRO A 230 5.77 12.37 -10.56
C PRO A 230 4.33 11.99 -10.94
N GLY A 231 3.56 12.96 -11.45
CA GLY A 231 2.26 12.68 -12.07
C GLY A 231 2.40 12.31 -13.55
N TYR A 232 1.51 11.46 -14.06
CA TYR A 232 1.48 11.08 -15.47
C TYR A 232 0.68 12.08 -16.32
N GLY A 233 1.22 12.48 -17.47
CA GLY A 233 0.56 13.42 -18.39
C GLY A 233 0.32 14.82 -17.79
N THR A 234 1.13 15.22 -16.80
CA THR A 234 1.06 16.52 -16.12
C THR A 234 2.46 16.98 -15.72
N GLN A 235 2.62 18.29 -15.48
CA GLN A 235 3.83 18.83 -14.83
C GLN A 235 3.79 18.70 -13.30
N ALA A 236 2.63 18.37 -12.74
CA ALA A 236 2.47 18.25 -11.29
C ALA A 236 3.29 17.08 -10.73
N THR A 237 3.88 17.34 -9.57
CA THR A 237 4.61 16.37 -8.76
C THR A 237 4.24 16.55 -7.30
N ASN A 238 4.22 15.47 -6.53
CA ASN A 238 4.16 15.53 -5.08
C ASN A 238 5.49 15.10 -4.45
N THR A 239 5.55 15.20 -3.13
CA THR A 239 6.75 14.82 -2.36
C THR A 239 6.41 13.69 -1.40
N LEU A 240 7.20 12.63 -1.43
CA LEU A 240 7.28 11.66 -0.33
C LEU A 240 8.41 12.09 0.59
N ARG A 241 8.09 12.59 1.79
CA ARG A 241 9.06 12.98 2.81
C ARG A 241 9.18 11.87 3.85
N LEU A 242 10.39 11.35 4.01
CA LEU A 242 10.71 10.25 4.90
C LEU A 242 11.66 10.73 5.99
N TRP A 243 11.36 10.38 7.24
CA TRP A 243 12.15 10.78 8.40
C TRP A 243 13.20 9.71 8.73
N SER A 244 14.45 10.14 8.86
CA SER A 244 15.55 9.29 9.34
C SER A 244 16.01 9.79 10.70
N ALA A 245 16.14 8.87 11.66
CA ALA A 245 16.58 9.20 13.00
C ALA A 245 18.08 9.51 13.02
N ARG A 246 18.47 10.53 13.77
CA ARG A 246 19.84 10.92 14.04
C ARG A 246 20.00 11.14 15.54
N ALA A 247 21.13 10.69 16.07
CA ALA A 247 21.45 10.95 17.47
C ALA A 247 21.72 12.44 17.71
N THR A 248 21.34 12.93 18.89
CA THR A 248 21.70 14.29 19.34
C THR A 248 23.20 14.42 19.65
N GLU A 249 23.84 13.31 19.99
CA GLU A 249 25.28 13.14 20.18
C GLU A 249 25.72 11.85 19.47
N GLU A 250 26.66 11.93 18.53
CA GLU A 250 27.07 10.76 17.74
C GLU A 250 27.99 9.80 18.50
N ILE A 251 28.82 10.32 19.40
CA ILE A 251 29.82 9.53 20.13
C ILE A 251 30.16 10.17 21.49
N ASP A 252 30.27 9.35 22.53
CA ASP A 252 30.92 9.74 23.77
C ASP A 252 32.44 9.52 23.63
N LEU A 253 33.17 10.62 23.39
CA LEU A 253 34.63 10.58 23.24
C LEU A 253 35.35 10.17 24.54
N GLY A 254 34.75 10.41 25.70
CA GLY A 254 35.32 10.02 26.99
C GLY A 254 35.35 8.50 27.13
N GLU A 255 34.22 7.84 26.85
CA GLU A 255 34.13 6.38 26.84
C GLU A 255 34.97 5.77 25.71
N PHE A 256 35.00 6.37 24.53
CA PHE A 256 35.83 5.90 23.42
C PHE A 256 37.31 5.89 23.78
N ASN A 257 37.82 7.00 24.33
CA ASN A 257 39.23 7.13 24.73
C ASN A 257 39.62 6.20 25.90
N ARG A 258 38.65 5.70 26.67
CA ARG A 258 38.86 4.68 27.71
C ARG A 258 38.85 3.25 27.19
N GLY A 259 38.62 3.05 25.89
CA GLY A 259 38.49 1.72 25.27
C GLY A 259 37.10 1.10 25.42
N SER A 260 36.13 1.83 25.98
CA SER A 260 34.73 1.41 26.12
C SER A 260 33.94 1.62 24.82
N TYR A 261 34.38 1.01 23.72
CA TYR A 261 33.87 1.31 22.38
C TYR A 261 32.36 1.07 22.21
N ARG A 262 31.80 0.07 22.90
CA ARG A 262 30.35 -0.21 22.86
C ARG A 262 29.56 0.93 23.51
N SER A 263 29.92 1.28 24.74
CA SER A 263 29.29 2.36 25.51
C SER A 263 29.41 3.71 24.82
N ALA A 264 30.51 3.95 24.09
CA ALA A 264 30.73 5.18 23.34
C ALA A 264 29.65 5.46 22.27
N VAL A 265 28.96 4.43 21.77
CA VAL A 265 27.94 4.55 20.69
C VAL A 265 26.56 4.01 21.09
N ASP A 266 26.38 3.55 22.33
CA ASP A 266 25.12 2.93 22.78
C ASP A 266 23.94 3.91 22.69
N ARG A 267 24.15 5.18 23.09
CA ARG A 267 23.12 6.23 22.99
C ARG A 267 22.69 6.48 21.54
N LYS A 268 23.66 6.57 20.63
CA LYS A 268 23.40 6.72 19.20
C LYS A 268 22.56 5.55 18.69
N ASN A 269 23.01 4.32 18.96
CA ASN A 269 22.33 3.11 18.51
C ASN A 269 20.88 3.01 19.02
N GLN A 270 20.63 3.32 20.29
CA GLN A 270 19.29 3.31 20.86
C GLN A 270 18.39 4.36 20.19
N SER A 271 18.88 5.59 20.03
CA SER A 271 18.10 6.69 19.44
C SER A 271 17.74 6.44 17.97
N GLU A 272 18.62 5.81 17.19
CA GLU A 272 18.41 5.62 15.76
C GLU A 272 17.57 4.38 15.40
N ASN A 273 17.31 3.49 16.37
CA ASN A 273 16.54 2.26 16.13
C ASN A 273 15.14 2.53 15.56
N VAL A 274 14.55 3.69 15.84
CA VAL A 274 13.20 4.06 15.36
C VAL A 274 13.10 4.16 13.82
N SER A 275 14.20 4.29 13.09
CA SER A 275 14.18 4.31 11.62
C SER A 275 14.94 3.13 10.98
N ARG A 276 15.21 2.05 11.70
CA ARG A 276 15.94 0.90 11.14
C ARG A 276 15.05 -0.10 10.42
N VAL A 277 14.04 -0.63 11.11
CA VAL A 277 13.20 -1.75 10.63
C VAL A 277 11.72 -1.37 10.72
N LEU A 278 10.94 -1.77 9.71
CA LEU A 278 9.49 -1.68 9.67
C LEU A 278 8.86 -2.87 10.40
N ASP A 279 7.80 -2.64 11.16
CA ASP A 279 7.06 -3.68 11.91
C ASP A 279 7.99 -4.55 12.77
N PRO A 280 8.73 -3.98 13.74
CA PRO A 280 9.56 -4.77 14.64
C PRO A 280 8.70 -5.78 15.43
N ASP A 281 9.30 -6.91 15.81
CA ASP A 281 8.62 -7.95 16.59
C ASP A 281 8.09 -7.38 17.93
N ASP A 282 6.77 -7.30 18.06
CA ASP A 282 6.05 -6.73 19.20
C ASP A 282 5.49 -7.80 20.16
N SER A 283 5.94 -9.05 20.04
CA SER A 283 5.66 -10.09 21.04
C SER A 283 6.29 -9.79 22.41
N THR A 284 7.32 -8.93 22.43
CA THR A 284 8.04 -8.49 23.64
C THR A 284 7.65 -7.08 24.07
N GLU A 285 7.85 -6.73 25.35
CA GLU A 285 7.61 -5.36 25.84
C GLU A 285 8.49 -4.33 25.12
N SER A 286 9.78 -4.61 24.94
CA SER A 286 10.70 -3.73 24.22
C SER A 286 10.30 -3.51 22.76
N GLY A 287 9.74 -4.54 22.11
CA GLY A 287 9.23 -4.43 20.73
C GLY A 287 8.03 -3.51 20.64
N ARG A 288 7.06 -3.67 21.55
CA ARG A 288 5.90 -2.77 21.68
C ARG A 288 6.34 -1.33 21.94
N GLU A 289 7.29 -1.12 22.85
CA GLU A 289 7.83 0.21 23.11
C GLU A 289 8.49 0.81 21.87
N LEU A 290 9.32 0.04 21.15
CA LEU A 290 9.95 0.52 19.92
C LEU A 290 8.90 0.96 18.91
N ARG A 291 7.85 0.17 18.68
CA ARG A 291 6.75 0.53 17.77
C ARG A 291 6.08 1.84 18.17
N LEU A 292 5.77 2.04 19.45
CA LEU A 292 5.23 3.32 19.95
C LEU A 292 6.20 4.49 19.72
N HIS A 293 7.50 4.28 19.92
CA HIS A 293 8.52 5.29 19.63
C HIS A 293 8.56 5.63 18.14
N GLN A 294 8.46 4.64 17.25
CA GLN A 294 8.43 4.84 15.79
C GLN A 294 7.22 5.65 15.35
N GLU A 295 6.04 5.27 15.83
CA GLU A 295 4.79 5.97 15.48
C GLU A 295 4.83 7.43 15.93
N PHE A 296 5.26 7.67 17.17
CA PHE A 296 5.42 9.04 17.65
C PHE A 296 6.52 9.81 16.91
N PHE A 297 7.64 9.15 16.56
CA PHE A 297 8.78 9.76 15.87
C PHE A 297 8.34 10.47 14.61
N PHE A 298 7.68 9.75 13.70
CA PHE A 298 7.30 10.34 12.43
C PHE A 298 6.09 11.26 12.57
N CYS A 299 5.18 11.01 13.53
CA CYS A 299 4.07 11.92 13.82
C CYS A 299 4.59 13.29 14.26
N SER A 300 5.49 13.35 15.25
CA SER A 300 6.02 14.61 15.77
C SER A 300 6.84 15.36 14.72
N ALA A 301 7.73 14.68 14.01
CA ALA A 301 8.50 15.31 12.94
C ALA A 301 7.57 15.90 11.85
N SER A 302 6.53 15.16 11.46
CA SER A 302 5.58 15.60 10.44
C SER A 302 4.72 16.78 10.90
N MET A 303 4.24 16.78 12.15
CA MET A 303 3.46 17.89 12.71
C MET A 303 4.30 19.17 12.82
N GLN A 304 5.53 19.06 13.31
CA GLN A 304 6.45 20.20 13.37
C GLN A 304 6.73 20.77 11.97
N ASP A 305 6.96 19.90 11.00
CA ASP A 305 7.26 20.30 9.62
C ASP A 305 6.09 21.00 8.93
N LEU A 306 4.87 20.45 9.03
CA LEU A 306 3.70 21.06 8.38
C LEU A 306 3.33 22.40 9.01
N LEU A 307 3.46 22.55 10.34
CA LEU A 307 3.24 23.83 11.01
C LEU A 307 4.31 24.85 10.63
N HIS A 308 5.58 24.42 10.56
CA HIS A 308 6.67 25.27 10.07
C HIS A 308 6.38 25.77 8.65
N ARG A 309 5.95 24.90 7.73
CA ARG A 309 5.59 25.30 6.36
C ARG A 309 4.40 26.25 6.31
N TYR A 310 3.38 26.03 7.13
CA TYR A 310 2.23 26.92 7.21
C TYR A 310 2.65 28.32 7.68
N LEU A 311 3.46 28.40 8.73
CA LEU A 311 3.97 29.66 9.30
C LEU A 311 4.94 30.42 8.39
N ARG A 312 5.46 29.81 7.31
CA ARG A 312 6.26 30.53 6.31
C ARG A 312 5.45 31.55 5.51
N THR A 313 4.15 31.31 5.35
CA THR A 313 3.25 32.17 4.56
C THR A 313 2.06 32.71 5.36
N HIS A 314 1.94 32.34 6.64
CA HIS A 314 0.84 32.75 7.52
C HIS A 314 1.39 33.26 8.86
N ALA A 315 0.81 34.34 9.38
CA ALA A 315 1.27 34.98 10.62
C ALA A 315 0.68 34.35 11.91
N GLY A 316 -0.41 33.59 11.80
CA GLY A 316 -1.12 32.96 12.92
C GLY A 316 -1.97 31.78 12.45
N PHE A 317 -2.75 31.18 13.35
CA PHE A 317 -3.40 29.88 13.11
C PHE A 317 -4.87 29.95 12.66
N ASP A 318 -5.45 31.14 12.51
CA ASP A 318 -6.88 31.31 12.18
C ASP A 318 -7.31 30.55 10.90
N ARG A 319 -6.39 30.44 9.92
CA ARG A 319 -6.62 29.76 8.63
C ARG A 319 -6.06 28.34 8.57
N LEU A 320 -5.59 27.78 9.68
CA LEU A 320 -4.87 26.50 9.70
C LEU A 320 -5.71 25.38 9.05
N SER A 321 -6.98 25.25 9.44
CA SER A 321 -7.89 24.23 8.90
C SER A 321 -8.29 24.44 7.44
N ASP A 322 -8.16 25.66 6.93
CA ASP A 322 -8.48 25.98 5.54
C ASP A 322 -7.32 25.61 4.61
N LYS A 323 -6.11 25.48 5.16
CA LYS A 323 -4.86 25.26 4.40
C LYS A 323 -4.24 23.89 4.59
N ILE A 324 -4.70 23.13 5.58
CA ILE A 324 -4.16 21.82 5.92
C ILE A 324 -5.28 20.80 5.98
N SER A 325 -5.04 19.65 5.35
CA SER A 325 -5.78 18.41 5.62
C SER A 325 -4.78 17.33 5.98
N ILE A 326 -5.00 16.62 7.09
CA ILE A 326 -4.16 15.52 7.54
C ILE A 326 -4.97 14.23 7.46
N HIS A 327 -4.48 13.28 6.67
CA HIS A 327 -5.14 12.00 6.46
C HIS A 327 -4.43 10.90 7.24
N LEU A 328 -5.12 10.30 8.21
CA LEU A 328 -4.65 9.20 9.04
C LEU A 328 -4.93 7.88 8.30
N ASN A 329 -3.88 7.26 7.78
CA ASN A 329 -3.95 5.95 7.15
C ASN A 329 -3.81 4.83 8.20
N ASP A 330 -4.94 4.30 8.65
CA ASP A 330 -5.05 3.39 9.80
C ASP A 330 -4.67 4.06 11.14
N THR A 331 -4.50 3.28 12.20
CA THR A 331 -4.31 3.75 13.59
C THR A 331 -2.89 4.21 13.93
N HIS A 332 -1.88 3.76 13.18
CA HIS A 332 -0.47 4.10 13.43
C HIS A 332 -0.17 5.62 13.54
N PRO A 333 -0.71 6.51 12.67
CA PRO A 333 -0.45 7.95 12.79
C PRO A 333 -1.32 8.69 13.81
N VAL A 334 -2.14 8.02 14.62
CA VAL A 334 -3.12 8.70 15.50
C VAL A 334 -2.45 9.56 16.57
N LEU A 335 -1.19 9.28 16.94
CA LEU A 335 -0.41 10.15 17.83
C LEU A 335 -0.13 11.54 17.25
N ALA A 336 -0.32 11.77 15.96
CA ALA A 336 -0.34 13.10 15.36
C ALA A 336 -1.42 14.00 15.98
N VAL A 337 -2.51 13.43 16.48
CA VAL A 337 -3.63 14.17 17.08
C VAL A 337 -3.22 14.83 18.40
N PRO A 338 -2.79 14.10 19.44
CA PRO A 338 -2.33 14.73 20.67
C PRO A 338 -1.04 15.53 20.46
N GLU A 339 -0.21 15.22 19.46
CA GLU A 339 0.97 16.02 19.15
C GLU A 339 0.64 17.37 18.50
N LEU A 340 -0.32 17.43 17.58
CA LEU A 340 -0.80 18.70 17.04
C LEU A 340 -1.39 19.55 18.16
N MET A 341 -2.21 18.95 19.03
CA MET A 341 -2.74 19.62 20.21
C MET A 341 -1.61 20.14 21.11
N ARG A 342 -0.60 19.31 21.41
CA ARG A 342 0.56 19.72 22.22
C ARG A 342 1.28 20.92 21.61
N LEU A 343 1.58 20.90 20.31
CA LEU A 343 2.27 21.98 19.61
C LEU A 343 1.45 23.28 19.65
N LEU A 344 0.15 23.20 19.36
CA LEU A 344 -0.72 24.38 19.36
C LEU A 344 -0.88 24.99 20.76
N LEU A 345 -1.05 24.15 21.79
CA LEU A 345 -1.23 24.60 23.18
C LEU A 345 0.09 25.07 23.80
N ASP A 346 1.09 24.19 23.81
CA ASP A 346 2.29 24.35 24.64
C ASP A 346 3.34 25.23 23.95
N GLU A 347 3.44 25.19 22.61
CA GLU A 347 4.46 25.94 21.86
C GLU A 347 3.92 27.20 21.18
N HIS A 348 2.64 27.20 20.79
CA HIS A 348 2.00 28.32 20.11
C HIS A 348 0.95 29.07 20.95
N GLY A 349 0.64 28.59 22.16
CA GLY A 349 -0.17 29.32 23.14
C GLY A 349 -1.65 29.47 22.76
N LEU A 350 -2.20 28.61 21.90
CA LEU A 350 -3.63 28.58 21.62
C LEU A 350 -4.40 28.08 22.83
N ASP A 351 -5.65 28.53 22.97
CA ASP A 351 -6.59 27.90 23.91
C ASP A 351 -7.07 26.54 23.38
N TRP A 352 -7.57 25.71 24.30
CA TRP A 352 -8.01 24.35 24.01
C TRP A 352 -9.09 24.29 22.93
N ASP A 353 -10.12 25.13 23.02
CA ASP A 353 -11.29 25.01 22.16
C ASP A 353 -10.94 25.43 20.73
N THR A 354 -10.08 26.44 20.57
CA THR A 354 -9.52 26.83 19.26
C THR A 354 -8.64 25.72 18.68
N ALA A 355 -7.68 25.19 19.45
CA ALA A 355 -6.78 24.12 18.99
C ALA A 355 -7.54 22.84 18.60
N TRP A 356 -8.48 22.41 19.46
CA TRP A 356 -9.31 21.24 19.22
C TRP A 356 -10.26 21.46 18.03
N GLY A 357 -10.82 22.66 17.89
CA GLY A 357 -11.63 23.03 16.74
C GLY A 357 -10.86 22.93 15.42
N HIS A 358 -9.59 23.34 15.39
CA HIS A 358 -8.74 23.12 14.21
C HIS A 358 -8.48 21.63 13.98
N ALA A 359 -8.07 20.87 15.01
CA ALA A 359 -7.84 19.44 14.88
C ALA A 359 -9.08 18.74 14.28
N GLN A 360 -10.27 19.09 14.75
CA GLN A 360 -11.53 18.51 14.27
C GLN A 360 -11.88 18.82 12.82
N ARG A 361 -11.30 19.86 12.21
CA ARG A 361 -11.52 20.23 10.80
C ARG A 361 -10.38 19.79 9.88
N ILE A 362 -9.25 19.36 10.45
CA ILE A 362 -8.03 19.01 9.71
C ILE A 362 -7.93 17.50 9.51
N PHE A 363 -8.24 16.71 10.54
CA PHE A 363 -8.01 15.26 10.52
C PHE A 363 -9.16 14.49 9.86
N SER A 364 -8.80 13.57 8.97
CA SER A 364 -9.66 12.50 8.47
C SER A 364 -9.01 11.15 8.69
N TYR A 365 -9.82 10.10 8.87
CA TYR A 365 -9.34 8.76 9.23
C TYR A 365 -9.89 7.69 8.28
N THR A 366 -9.00 6.86 7.72
CA THR A 366 -9.39 5.64 7.01
C THR A 366 -9.06 4.43 7.84
N ASN A 367 -10.05 3.58 8.06
CA ASN A 367 -9.88 2.28 8.70
C ASN A 367 -9.69 1.18 7.64
N HIS A 368 -8.72 0.29 7.86
CA HIS A 368 -8.36 -0.79 6.95
C HIS A 368 -8.61 -2.20 7.52
N THR A 369 -9.31 -2.31 8.66
CA THR A 369 -9.50 -3.58 9.34
C THR A 369 -10.77 -3.60 10.20
N LEU A 370 -11.50 -4.71 10.13
CA LEU A 370 -12.63 -5.03 11.01
C LEU A 370 -12.22 -5.89 12.22
N MET A 371 -10.96 -6.34 12.25
CA MET A 371 -10.46 -7.20 13.33
C MET A 371 -10.22 -6.36 14.56
N HIS A 372 -10.94 -6.65 15.65
CA HIS A 372 -10.79 -5.94 16.93
C HIS A 372 -9.35 -6.06 17.45
N GLU A 373 -8.72 -7.22 17.25
CA GLU A 373 -7.32 -7.46 17.62
C GLU A 373 -6.31 -6.60 16.83
N ALA A 374 -6.71 -6.07 15.66
CA ALA A 374 -5.88 -5.19 14.84
C ALA A 374 -6.15 -3.69 15.08
N LEU A 375 -7.17 -3.33 15.87
CA LEU A 375 -7.39 -1.95 16.30
C LEU A 375 -6.44 -1.63 17.45
N GLU A 376 -5.43 -0.81 17.15
CA GLU A 376 -4.33 -0.61 18.07
C GLU A 376 -4.75 -0.01 19.41
N THR A 377 -4.17 -0.57 20.48
CA THR A 377 -4.33 -0.08 21.84
C THR A 377 -2.99 -0.07 22.58
N TRP A 378 -2.78 0.93 23.42
CA TRP A 378 -1.54 1.10 24.19
C TRP A 378 -1.80 1.07 25.70
N PRO A 379 -1.00 0.35 26.51
CA PRO A 379 -1.11 0.43 27.96
C PRO A 379 -0.96 1.87 28.44
N VAL A 380 -1.86 2.30 29.33
CA VAL A 380 -1.82 3.65 29.92
C VAL A 380 -0.47 3.89 30.63
N ALA A 381 0.07 2.88 31.30
CA ALA A 381 1.37 2.96 31.97
C ALA A 381 2.52 3.21 30.99
N MET A 382 2.50 2.54 29.82
CA MET A 382 3.50 2.71 28.78
C MET A 382 3.46 4.12 28.18
N LEU A 383 2.28 4.61 27.81
CA LEU A 383 2.10 5.99 27.35
C LEU A 383 2.48 7.01 28.43
N GLY A 384 2.16 6.76 29.69
CA GLY A 384 2.52 7.66 30.79
C GLY A 384 4.02 7.76 31.01
N ARG A 385 4.76 6.68 30.73
CA ARG A 385 6.23 6.66 30.81
C ARG A 385 6.89 7.30 29.59
N ILE A 386 6.39 7.05 28.38
CA ILE A 386 7.05 7.45 27.12
C ILE A 386 6.54 8.82 26.64
N LEU A 387 5.24 9.09 26.75
CA LEU A 387 4.56 10.29 26.24
C LEU A 387 3.64 10.91 27.31
N PRO A 388 4.17 11.33 28.48
CA PRO A 388 3.37 11.77 29.61
C PRO A 388 2.44 12.95 29.27
N ARG A 389 2.91 13.89 28.45
CA ARG A 389 2.09 15.04 28.03
C ARG A 389 0.95 14.64 27.10
N HIS A 390 1.21 13.76 26.14
CA HIS A 390 0.20 13.27 25.20
C HIS A 390 -0.87 12.47 25.93
N LEU A 391 -0.49 11.65 26.92
CA LEU A 391 -1.47 10.93 27.74
C LEU A 391 -2.41 11.91 28.47
N GLN A 392 -1.90 13.02 29.02
CA GLN A 392 -2.75 14.06 29.63
C GLN A 392 -3.72 14.65 28.61
N ILE A 393 -3.25 14.97 27.40
CA ILE A 393 -4.11 15.48 26.32
C ILE A 393 -5.18 14.46 25.94
N VAL A 394 -4.84 13.17 25.85
CA VAL A 394 -5.83 12.10 25.58
C VAL A 394 -6.86 11.99 26.69
N PHE A 395 -6.45 12.10 27.96
CA PHE A 395 -7.40 12.13 29.08
C PHE A 395 -8.30 13.35 29.04
N ASP A 396 -7.79 14.53 28.67
CA ASP A 396 -8.57 15.76 28.53
C ASP A 396 -9.60 15.64 27.40
N ILE A 397 -9.20 15.09 26.25
CA ILE A 397 -10.09 14.78 25.14
C ILE A 397 -11.20 13.82 25.61
N ASN A 398 -10.84 12.74 26.31
CA ASN A 398 -11.80 11.75 26.80
C ASN A 398 -12.80 12.37 27.80
N ALA A 399 -12.29 13.11 28.78
CA ALA A 399 -13.11 13.75 29.81
C ALA A 399 -14.11 14.72 29.18
N ARG A 400 -13.65 15.61 28.30
CA ARG A 400 -14.52 16.58 27.60
C ARG A 400 -15.56 15.91 26.72
N PHE A 401 -15.19 14.83 26.01
CA PHE A 401 -16.14 14.07 25.20
C PHE A 401 -17.25 13.44 26.04
N LEU A 402 -16.89 12.72 27.11
CA LEU A 402 -17.87 12.06 27.98
C LEU A 402 -18.75 13.08 28.72
N SER A 403 -18.17 14.19 29.19
CA SER A 403 -18.95 15.30 29.75
C SER A 403 -19.89 15.93 28.73
N GLY A 404 -19.46 16.09 27.48
CA GLY A 404 -20.30 16.59 26.39
C GLY A 404 -21.49 15.67 26.09
N LEU A 405 -21.28 14.36 26.08
CA LEU A 405 -22.38 13.39 25.95
C LEU A 405 -23.37 13.47 27.12
N ALA A 406 -22.87 13.60 28.35
CA ALA A 406 -23.71 13.78 29.53
C ALA A 406 -24.56 15.06 29.43
N GLN A 407 -23.98 16.18 28.98
CA GLN A 407 -24.70 17.44 28.79
C GLN A 407 -25.77 17.35 27.69
N GLN A 408 -25.61 16.46 26.71
CA GLN A 408 -26.62 16.15 25.69
C GLN A 408 -27.71 15.18 26.18
N GLY A 409 -27.77 14.88 27.50
CA GLY A 409 -28.75 13.99 28.10
C GLY A 409 -28.45 12.50 27.93
N ARG A 410 -27.27 12.14 27.41
CA ARG A 410 -26.84 10.73 27.24
C ARG A 410 -26.11 10.26 28.50
N HIS A 411 -26.86 9.96 29.55
CA HIS A 411 -26.34 9.53 30.86
C HIS A 411 -26.16 8.00 31.01
N ASP A 412 -26.28 7.24 29.92
CA ASP A 412 -26.08 5.78 29.95
C ASP A 412 -24.61 5.45 30.23
N ALA A 413 -24.34 4.90 31.42
CA ALA A 413 -23.00 4.51 31.86
C ALA A 413 -22.39 3.42 30.98
N ASP A 414 -23.20 2.51 30.43
CA ASP A 414 -22.71 1.47 29.52
C ASP A 414 -22.29 2.06 28.17
N LEU A 415 -23.06 3.02 27.64
CA LEU A 415 -22.63 3.77 26.46
C LEU A 415 -21.31 4.50 26.73
N MET A 416 -21.20 5.25 27.83
CA MET A 416 -19.97 5.98 28.18
C MET A 416 -18.75 5.05 28.25
N ARG A 417 -18.90 3.87 28.85
CA ARG A 417 -17.84 2.84 28.90
C ARG A 417 -17.47 2.34 27.51
N ARG A 418 -18.47 2.05 26.66
CA ARG A 418 -18.24 1.56 25.30
C ARG A 418 -17.58 2.58 24.39
N VAL A 419 -17.81 3.88 24.57
CA VAL A 419 -17.24 4.94 23.70
C VAL A 419 -16.03 5.71 24.29
N SER A 420 -15.68 5.47 25.55
CA SER A 420 -14.50 6.08 26.18
C SER A 420 -13.22 5.83 25.36
N LEU A 421 -12.25 6.74 25.40
CA LEU A 421 -10.92 6.51 24.82
C LEU A 421 -10.07 5.57 25.68
N ILE A 422 -10.43 5.41 26.96
CA ILE A 422 -9.75 4.52 27.90
C ILE A 422 -10.59 3.28 28.08
N ASP A 423 -10.01 2.13 27.78
CA ASP A 423 -10.52 0.84 28.21
C ASP A 423 -10.11 0.61 29.66
N GLU A 424 -11.10 0.41 30.52
CA GLU A 424 -10.94 0.16 31.95
C GLU A 424 -11.12 -1.35 32.26
N SER A 425 -11.28 -2.21 31.25
CA SER A 425 -11.37 -3.66 31.43
C SER A 425 -9.97 -4.30 31.48
N GLY A 426 -9.62 -4.86 32.63
CA GLY A 426 -8.30 -5.47 32.83
C GLY A 426 -7.18 -4.44 32.97
N GLU A 427 -6.08 -4.62 32.22
CA GLU A 427 -5.04 -3.58 32.12
C GLU A 427 -5.63 -2.35 31.41
N ARG A 428 -5.45 -1.15 31.99
CA ARG A 428 -5.97 0.08 31.40
C ARG A 428 -5.25 0.40 30.09
N ARG A 429 -6.00 0.58 29.00
CA ARG A 429 -5.43 0.84 27.65
C ARG A 429 -6.10 2.03 26.96
N VAL A 430 -5.33 2.75 26.15
CA VAL A 430 -5.83 3.80 25.25
C VAL A 430 -6.26 3.17 23.93
N ARG A 431 -7.46 3.51 23.45
CA ARG A 431 -8.06 3.01 22.21
C ARG A 431 -7.79 3.97 21.06
N MET A 432 -6.77 3.70 20.24
CA MET A 432 -6.29 4.64 19.22
C MET A 432 -7.31 4.88 18.11
N ALA A 433 -7.99 3.82 17.65
CA ALA A 433 -9.06 3.94 16.67
C ALA A 433 -10.18 4.90 17.12
N TYR A 434 -10.46 4.95 18.43
CA TYR A 434 -11.55 5.77 18.96
C TYR A 434 -11.12 7.25 19.03
N LEU A 435 -9.85 7.50 19.36
CA LEU A 435 -9.27 8.83 19.28
C LEU A 435 -9.29 9.35 17.84
N ALA A 436 -8.98 8.50 16.86
CA ALA A 436 -9.05 8.82 15.44
C ALA A 436 -10.47 9.22 15.00
N VAL A 437 -11.49 8.42 15.38
CA VAL A 437 -12.89 8.70 15.06
C VAL A 437 -13.38 10.00 15.70
N LEU A 438 -12.98 10.25 16.94
CA LEU A 438 -13.46 11.39 17.70
C LEU A 438 -12.92 12.73 17.18
N VAL A 439 -11.64 12.77 16.82
CA VAL A 439 -11.05 13.96 16.21
C VAL A 439 -11.55 14.17 14.78
N SER A 440 -11.74 13.10 14.00
CA SER A 440 -11.88 13.28 12.55
C SER A 440 -13.24 13.87 12.13
N HIS A 441 -13.24 14.79 11.17
CA HIS A 441 -14.49 15.26 10.53
C HIS A 441 -15.09 14.22 9.58
N SER A 442 -14.25 13.32 9.06
CA SER A 442 -14.65 12.23 8.16
C SER A 442 -13.92 10.95 8.51
N VAL A 443 -14.67 9.85 8.62
CA VAL A 443 -14.19 8.49 8.83
C VAL A 443 -14.67 7.62 7.68
N ASN A 444 -13.77 6.87 7.03
CA ASN A 444 -14.19 6.04 5.91
C ASN A 444 -13.63 4.61 5.96
N GLY A 445 -14.43 3.70 5.41
CA GLY A 445 -13.99 2.36 5.03
C GLY A 445 -13.49 2.32 3.59
N VAL A 446 -13.06 1.14 3.16
CA VAL A 446 -12.24 0.94 1.94
C VAL A 446 -12.88 0.03 0.89
N SER A 447 -14.12 -0.38 1.14
CA SER A 447 -15.07 -1.01 0.22
C SER A 447 -16.49 -0.75 0.77
N GLY A 448 -17.52 -0.94 -0.06
CA GLY A 448 -18.92 -0.82 0.38
C GLY A 448 -19.22 -1.71 1.58
N LEU A 449 -19.01 -3.03 1.44
CA LEU A 449 -19.24 -4.02 2.49
C LEU A 449 -18.46 -3.70 3.77
N HIS A 450 -17.19 -3.33 3.66
CA HIS A 450 -16.38 -2.98 4.83
C HIS A 450 -16.92 -1.74 5.55
N SER A 451 -17.30 -0.70 4.81
CA SER A 451 -17.85 0.53 5.40
C SER A 451 -19.16 0.25 6.15
N ASP A 452 -20.01 -0.60 5.59
CA ASP A 452 -21.25 -1.03 6.24
C ASP A 452 -20.96 -1.81 7.52
N LEU A 453 -20.11 -2.85 7.44
CA LEU A 453 -19.74 -3.67 8.60
C LEU A 453 -19.09 -2.84 9.71
N MET A 454 -18.24 -1.87 9.35
CA MET A 454 -17.59 -0.96 10.29
C MET A 454 -18.60 -0.14 11.10
N THR A 455 -19.67 0.36 10.47
CA THR A 455 -20.75 1.12 11.14
C THR A 455 -21.74 0.23 11.90
N GLN A 456 -21.76 -1.08 11.63
CA GLN A 456 -22.61 -2.05 12.31
C GLN A 456 -21.89 -2.77 13.47
N SER A 457 -20.56 -2.76 13.48
CA SER A 457 -19.72 -3.46 14.46
C SER A 457 -18.80 -2.50 15.24
N ILE A 458 -17.52 -2.41 14.85
CA ILE A 458 -16.44 -1.76 15.62
C ILE A 458 -16.70 -0.30 15.97
N PHE A 459 -17.47 0.44 15.15
CA PHE A 459 -17.80 1.85 15.40
C PHE A 459 -19.30 2.11 15.51
N ALA A 460 -20.13 1.10 15.81
CA ALA A 460 -21.59 1.24 15.82
C ALA A 460 -22.09 2.36 16.74
N ASP A 461 -21.56 2.48 17.96
CA ASP A 461 -21.95 3.56 18.86
C ASP A 461 -21.50 4.93 18.35
N PHE A 462 -20.30 5.04 17.76
CA PHE A 462 -19.84 6.29 17.15
C PHE A 462 -20.66 6.70 15.92
N ALA A 463 -21.08 5.74 15.08
CA ALA A 463 -21.94 6.01 13.94
C ALA A 463 -23.31 6.55 14.38
N ARG A 464 -23.86 6.08 15.51
CA ARG A 464 -25.08 6.65 16.11
C ARG A 464 -24.86 8.05 16.69
N ILE A 465 -23.67 8.31 17.25
CA ILE A 465 -23.32 9.61 17.82
C ILE A 465 -23.07 10.64 16.70
N PHE A 466 -22.41 10.23 15.60
CA PHE A 466 -21.95 11.08 14.51
C PHE A 466 -22.41 10.56 13.13
N PRO A 467 -23.72 10.54 12.83
CA PRO A 467 -24.28 9.84 11.67
C PRO A 467 -23.80 10.36 10.31
N THR A 468 -23.30 11.59 10.24
CA THR A 468 -22.86 12.22 8.99
C THR A 468 -21.36 12.07 8.72
N ARG A 469 -20.56 11.53 9.66
CA ARG A 469 -19.10 11.45 9.53
C ARG A 469 -18.60 10.20 8.81
N PHE A 470 -19.42 9.15 8.76
CA PHE A 470 -19.03 7.85 8.22
C PHE A 470 -19.37 7.76 6.73
N ASN A 471 -18.39 7.37 5.91
CA ASN A 471 -18.58 7.17 4.47
C ASN A 471 -17.70 6.02 3.92
N ASN A 472 -17.75 5.84 2.60
CA ASN A 472 -16.94 4.87 1.87
C ASN A 472 -16.03 5.57 0.86
N LYS A 473 -14.79 5.08 0.74
CA LYS A 473 -13.90 5.36 -0.39
C LYS A 473 -13.27 4.05 -0.81
N THR A 474 -13.93 3.36 -1.74
CA THR A 474 -13.42 2.09 -2.28
C THR A 474 -12.00 2.28 -2.77
N ASN A 475 -11.10 1.37 -2.38
CA ASN A 475 -9.71 1.41 -2.83
C ASN A 475 -9.59 1.40 -4.36
N GLY A 476 -8.39 1.72 -4.82
CA GLY A 476 -8.04 1.63 -6.24
C GLY A 476 -6.54 1.41 -6.40
N VAL A 477 -6.14 1.09 -7.63
CA VAL A 477 -4.74 0.89 -8.01
C VAL A 477 -4.38 1.75 -9.20
N THR A 478 -3.14 2.24 -9.25
CA THR A 478 -2.70 3.10 -10.35
C THR A 478 -2.56 2.31 -11.66
N PRO A 479 -3.23 2.70 -12.75
CA PRO A 479 -3.08 2.04 -14.04
C PRO A 479 -1.71 2.25 -14.68
N ARG A 480 -0.95 3.27 -14.24
CA ARG A 480 0.41 3.54 -14.73
C ARG A 480 1.33 2.37 -14.41
N ARG A 481 1.40 1.99 -13.13
CA ARG A 481 2.25 0.87 -12.70
C ARG A 481 1.65 -0.48 -13.06
N TRP A 482 0.38 -0.69 -12.69
CA TRP A 482 -0.21 -2.02 -12.66
C TRP A 482 -0.76 -2.52 -14.00
N LEU A 483 -0.79 -1.67 -15.02
CA LEU A 483 -1.18 -2.05 -16.38
C LEU A 483 -0.15 -1.54 -17.41
N ALA A 484 0.14 -0.24 -17.46
CA ALA A 484 1.04 0.31 -18.50
C ALA A 484 2.49 -0.18 -18.35
N GLN A 485 3.03 -0.19 -17.13
CA GLN A 485 4.39 -0.66 -16.86
C GLN A 485 4.46 -2.18 -16.70
N ALA A 486 3.57 -2.78 -15.89
CA ALA A 486 3.62 -4.20 -15.58
C ALA A 486 3.31 -5.09 -16.79
N ASN A 487 2.39 -4.66 -17.68
CA ASN A 487 1.92 -5.44 -18.81
C ASN A 487 2.08 -4.71 -20.17
N PRO A 488 3.32 -4.49 -20.64
CA PRO A 488 3.57 -3.80 -21.92
C PRO A 488 2.89 -4.45 -23.14
N PRO A 489 2.81 -5.79 -23.27
CA PRO A 489 2.07 -6.41 -24.38
C PRO A 489 0.60 -5.99 -24.43
N LEU A 490 -0.11 -6.07 -23.29
CA LEU A 490 -1.50 -5.63 -23.22
C LEU A 490 -1.62 -4.12 -23.39
N ALA A 491 -0.75 -3.33 -22.77
CA ALA A 491 -0.78 -1.87 -22.89
C ALA A 491 -0.66 -1.40 -24.35
N ARG A 492 0.19 -2.04 -25.17
CA ARG A 492 0.27 -1.75 -26.61
C ARG A 492 -1.01 -2.11 -27.35
N LEU A 493 -1.63 -3.24 -27.02
CA LEU A 493 -2.90 -3.66 -27.60
C LEU A 493 -4.02 -2.65 -27.27
N LEU A 494 -4.06 -2.15 -26.02
CA LEU A 494 -4.98 -1.09 -25.61
C LEU A 494 -4.73 0.21 -26.38
N ASP A 495 -3.47 0.63 -26.48
CA ASP A 495 -3.10 1.86 -27.19
C ASP A 495 -3.57 1.88 -28.65
N GLN A 496 -3.56 0.72 -29.32
CA GLN A 496 -4.00 0.58 -30.70
C GLN A 496 -5.52 0.67 -30.88
N HIS A 497 -6.31 0.34 -29.86
CA HIS A 497 -7.78 0.21 -29.98
C HIS A 497 -8.55 1.31 -29.25
N ILE A 498 -8.06 1.80 -28.11
CA ILE A 498 -8.73 2.80 -27.28
C ILE A 498 -7.86 4.05 -27.01
N GLY A 499 -6.71 4.17 -27.69
CA GLY A 499 -5.79 5.29 -27.54
C GLY A 499 -4.95 5.21 -26.26
N ARG A 500 -4.21 6.28 -25.92
CA ARG A 500 -3.27 6.29 -24.78
C ARG A 500 -3.85 6.89 -23.50
N ASP A 501 -5.01 7.54 -23.60
CA ASP A 501 -5.62 8.35 -22.54
C ASP A 501 -6.14 7.50 -21.36
N TRP A 502 -6.32 6.19 -21.55
CA TRP A 502 -6.76 5.26 -20.49
C TRP A 502 -5.85 5.26 -19.26
N ARG A 503 -4.60 5.72 -19.38
CA ARG A 503 -3.66 5.87 -18.26
C ARG A 503 -4.08 6.97 -17.27
N ARG A 504 -4.92 7.91 -17.70
CA ARG A 504 -5.52 8.99 -16.89
C ARG A 504 -7.03 8.86 -16.72
N ASP A 505 -7.68 8.09 -17.58
CA ASP A 505 -9.12 7.81 -17.50
C ASP A 505 -9.37 6.32 -17.72
N LEU A 506 -9.36 5.55 -16.64
CA LEU A 506 -9.44 4.09 -16.73
C LEU A 506 -10.83 3.60 -17.17
N ASP A 507 -11.86 4.44 -17.12
CA ASP A 507 -13.21 4.08 -17.58
C ASP A 507 -13.26 3.84 -19.10
N LEU A 508 -12.27 4.36 -19.84
CA LEU A 508 -12.08 4.08 -21.27
C LEU A 508 -11.86 2.58 -21.57
N LEU A 509 -11.46 1.75 -20.59
CA LEU A 509 -11.39 0.30 -20.76
C LEU A 509 -12.76 -0.31 -21.13
N ALA A 510 -13.88 0.34 -20.81
CA ALA A 510 -15.21 -0.12 -21.21
C ALA A 510 -15.36 -0.25 -22.74
N GLY A 511 -14.55 0.49 -23.52
CA GLY A 511 -14.49 0.38 -24.98
C GLY A 511 -14.04 -0.99 -25.51
N LEU A 512 -13.50 -1.86 -24.65
CA LEU A 512 -13.10 -3.23 -25.01
C LEU A 512 -14.27 -4.22 -25.07
N ARG A 513 -15.43 -3.91 -24.44
CA ARG A 513 -16.60 -4.81 -24.43
C ARG A 513 -17.03 -5.28 -25.83
N PRO A 514 -17.17 -4.42 -26.86
CA PRO A 514 -17.49 -4.88 -28.21
C PRO A 514 -16.39 -5.72 -28.88
N LEU A 515 -15.13 -5.58 -28.44
CA LEU A 515 -13.99 -6.33 -28.98
C LEU A 515 -13.85 -7.72 -28.35
N ALA A 516 -14.60 -8.04 -27.29
CA ALA A 516 -14.52 -9.33 -26.61
C ALA A 516 -14.97 -10.53 -27.48
N THR A 517 -15.67 -10.27 -28.58
CA THR A 517 -16.07 -11.27 -29.58
C THR A 517 -15.33 -11.12 -30.91
N ASP A 518 -14.40 -10.16 -31.02
CA ASP A 518 -13.57 -10.01 -32.20
C ASP A 518 -12.42 -11.03 -32.17
N ALA A 519 -12.32 -11.85 -33.21
CA ALA A 519 -11.38 -12.96 -33.25
C ALA A 519 -9.91 -12.49 -33.30
N ALA A 520 -9.61 -11.40 -33.99
CA ALA A 520 -8.26 -10.88 -34.10
C ALA A 520 -7.79 -10.25 -32.78
N PHE A 521 -8.68 -9.50 -32.12
CA PHE A 521 -8.43 -8.93 -30.80
C PHE A 521 -8.25 -10.02 -29.73
N ALA A 522 -9.13 -11.03 -29.73
CA ALA A 522 -9.04 -12.16 -28.80
C ALA A 522 -7.72 -12.92 -28.93
N GLU A 523 -7.27 -13.15 -30.16
CA GLU A 523 -5.98 -13.80 -30.41
C GLU A 523 -4.80 -12.94 -29.94
N ALA A 524 -4.79 -11.64 -30.26
CA ALA A 524 -3.74 -10.73 -29.78
C ALA A 524 -3.72 -10.62 -28.24
N PHE A 525 -4.89 -10.69 -27.60
CA PHE A 525 -5.01 -10.72 -26.14
C PHE A 525 -4.41 -12.00 -25.53
N ARG A 526 -4.68 -13.17 -26.12
CA ARG A 526 -4.06 -14.44 -25.70
C ARG A 526 -2.55 -14.42 -25.85
N GLN A 527 -2.04 -13.90 -26.97
CA GLN A 527 -0.59 -13.75 -27.19
C GLN A 527 0.04 -12.83 -26.14
N ALA A 528 -0.63 -11.73 -25.78
CA ALA A 528 -0.18 -10.86 -24.70
C ALA A 528 -0.13 -11.59 -23.34
N LYS A 529 -1.14 -12.43 -23.01
CA LYS A 529 -1.13 -13.26 -21.80
C LYS A 529 0.01 -14.29 -21.82
N HIS A 530 0.18 -14.99 -22.93
CA HIS A 530 1.22 -16.01 -23.10
C HIS A 530 2.62 -15.44 -22.94
N ALA A 531 2.93 -14.30 -23.58
CA ALA A 531 4.21 -13.61 -23.41
C ALA A 531 4.50 -13.22 -21.95
N ASN A 532 3.47 -12.88 -21.16
CA ASN A 532 3.63 -12.62 -19.73
C ASN A 532 3.91 -13.91 -18.93
N LYS A 533 3.32 -15.04 -19.31
CA LYS A 533 3.61 -16.36 -18.71
C LYS A 533 5.03 -16.79 -19.00
N GLU A 534 5.52 -16.60 -20.23
CA GLU A 534 6.92 -16.82 -20.61
C GLU A 534 7.87 -15.96 -19.77
N ARG A 535 7.52 -14.69 -19.52
CA ARG A 535 8.32 -13.79 -18.68
C ARG A 535 8.43 -14.30 -17.24
N LEU A 536 7.34 -14.81 -16.65
CA LEU A 536 7.39 -15.42 -15.32
C LEU A 536 8.18 -16.73 -15.33
N ALA A 537 8.01 -17.58 -16.35
CA ALA A 537 8.76 -18.82 -16.52
C ALA A 537 10.28 -18.55 -16.64
N ALA A 538 10.68 -17.55 -17.42
CA ALA A 538 12.07 -17.14 -17.55
C ALA A 538 12.64 -16.62 -16.21
N TRP A 539 11.85 -15.86 -15.45
CA TRP A 539 12.24 -15.41 -14.12
C TRP A 539 12.42 -16.60 -13.16
N ALA A 540 11.48 -17.54 -13.13
CA ALA A 540 11.56 -18.74 -12.28
C ALA A 540 12.76 -19.63 -12.65
N GLN A 541 13.04 -19.79 -13.95
CA GLN A 541 14.21 -20.52 -14.41
C GLN A 541 15.52 -19.86 -13.97
N ALA A 542 15.62 -18.53 -14.10
CA ALA A 542 16.84 -17.80 -13.77
C ALA A 542 17.12 -17.72 -12.26
N HIS A 543 16.09 -17.63 -11.42
CA HIS A 543 16.25 -17.39 -9.98
C HIS A 543 16.04 -18.63 -9.11
N MET A 544 15.33 -19.63 -9.63
CA MET A 544 14.96 -20.85 -8.89
C MET A 544 15.38 -22.13 -9.60
N GLY A 545 15.81 -22.06 -10.86
CA GLY A 545 16.12 -23.24 -11.67
C GLY A 545 14.89 -24.07 -12.05
N ILE A 546 13.68 -23.50 -11.95
CA ILE A 546 12.41 -24.20 -12.19
C ILE A 546 11.87 -23.82 -13.58
N ALA A 547 11.65 -24.83 -14.42
CA ALA A 547 10.95 -24.68 -15.69
C ALA A 547 9.43 -24.79 -15.48
N LEU A 548 8.70 -23.71 -15.75
CA LEU A 548 7.23 -23.67 -15.68
C LEU A 548 6.60 -24.01 -17.03
N ASN A 549 5.57 -24.84 -17.05
CA ASN A 549 4.78 -25.12 -18.26
C ASN A 549 3.86 -23.93 -18.60
N THR A 550 4.24 -23.12 -19.59
CA THR A 550 3.48 -21.92 -20.00
C THR A 550 2.14 -22.22 -20.67
N GLU A 551 1.89 -23.46 -21.08
CA GLU A 551 0.60 -23.90 -21.64
C GLU A 551 -0.43 -24.26 -20.56
N ALA A 552 0.03 -24.48 -19.31
CA ALA A 552 -0.84 -24.80 -18.18
C ALA A 552 -1.56 -23.55 -17.63
N LEU A 553 -2.71 -23.73 -17.00
CA LEU A 553 -3.38 -22.66 -16.26
C LEU A 553 -2.46 -22.16 -15.15
N PHE A 554 -2.15 -20.86 -15.14
CA PHE A 554 -1.41 -20.23 -14.03
C PHE A 554 -2.41 -19.79 -12.94
N ASP A 555 -2.42 -20.55 -11.85
CA ASP A 555 -3.28 -20.38 -10.68
C ASP A 555 -2.48 -19.67 -9.58
N VAL A 556 -2.83 -18.42 -9.26
CA VAL A 556 -1.93 -17.52 -8.53
C VAL A 556 -2.55 -16.99 -7.25
N GLN A 557 -1.88 -17.27 -6.12
CA GLN A 557 -2.18 -16.69 -4.82
C GLN A 557 -0.96 -15.97 -4.23
N VAL A 558 -0.88 -14.66 -4.49
CA VAL A 558 0.21 -13.82 -3.96
C VAL A 558 -0.31 -12.69 -3.07
N LYS A 559 0.01 -12.80 -1.77
CA LYS A 559 -0.38 -11.85 -0.71
C LYS A 559 0.36 -12.23 0.58
N ARG A 560 0.32 -11.37 1.60
CA ARG A 560 0.80 -11.68 2.95
C ARG A 560 0.28 -13.06 3.40
N ILE A 561 1.14 -13.88 4.00
CA ILE A 561 0.73 -15.19 4.51
C ILE A 561 0.03 -14.98 5.85
N HIS A 562 -1.23 -15.34 5.92
CA HIS A 562 -2.08 -15.18 7.10
C HIS A 562 -3.22 -16.19 7.06
N GLU A 563 -3.59 -16.77 8.21
CA GLU A 563 -4.68 -17.74 8.30
C GLU A 563 -6.00 -17.28 7.63
N TYR A 564 -6.44 -16.02 7.82
CA TYR A 564 -7.67 -15.52 7.20
C TYR A 564 -7.61 -15.38 5.67
N LYS A 565 -6.40 -15.30 5.10
CA LYS A 565 -6.18 -15.24 3.64
C LYS A 565 -6.17 -16.62 2.99
N ARG A 566 -6.21 -17.67 3.83
CA ARG A 566 -6.47 -19.07 3.49
C ARG A 566 -5.57 -19.65 2.39
N GLN A 567 -4.26 -19.31 2.38
CA GLN A 567 -3.29 -20.05 1.55
C GLN A 567 -3.33 -21.56 1.83
N LEU A 568 -3.62 -21.93 3.09
CA LEU A 568 -3.82 -23.31 3.48
C LEU A 568 -5.03 -23.94 2.75
N LEU A 569 -6.16 -23.25 2.58
CA LEU A 569 -7.32 -23.78 1.83
C LEU A 569 -6.96 -24.10 0.38
N ASN A 570 -6.21 -23.20 -0.28
CA ASN A 570 -5.69 -23.45 -1.62
C ASN A 570 -4.79 -24.68 -1.63
N LEU A 571 -3.88 -24.79 -0.67
CA LEU A 571 -3.00 -25.96 -0.57
C LEU A 571 -3.76 -27.28 -0.34
N LEU A 572 -4.85 -27.28 0.45
CA LEU A 572 -5.70 -28.46 0.62
C LEU A 572 -6.35 -28.87 -0.72
N HIS A 573 -6.77 -27.92 -1.54
CA HIS A 573 -7.24 -28.18 -2.90
C HIS A 573 -6.11 -28.75 -3.80
N VAL A 574 -4.89 -28.22 -3.70
CA VAL A 574 -3.73 -28.75 -4.44
C VAL A 574 -3.47 -30.21 -4.07
N ILE A 575 -3.55 -30.56 -2.79
CA ILE A 575 -3.38 -31.96 -2.33
C ILE A 575 -4.52 -32.84 -2.85
N ALA A 576 -5.78 -32.37 -2.82
CA ALA A 576 -6.91 -33.10 -3.38
C ALA A 576 -6.73 -33.36 -4.89
N ARG A 577 -6.27 -32.34 -5.63
CA ARG A 577 -5.97 -32.46 -7.07
C ARG A 577 -4.84 -33.43 -7.33
N TYR A 578 -3.77 -33.37 -6.54
CA TYR A 578 -2.65 -34.31 -6.63
C TYR A 578 -3.10 -35.75 -6.39
N GLN A 579 -3.87 -36.02 -5.33
CA GLN A 579 -4.42 -37.34 -5.04
C GLN A 579 -5.31 -37.86 -6.18
N ARG A 580 -6.13 -37.00 -6.79
CA ARG A 580 -6.96 -37.35 -7.96
C ARG A 580 -6.12 -37.70 -9.19
N ILE A 581 -5.08 -36.94 -9.49
CA ILE A 581 -4.15 -37.23 -10.60
C ILE A 581 -3.42 -38.54 -10.35
N VAL A 582 -2.98 -38.80 -9.12
CA VAL A 582 -2.31 -40.05 -8.76
C VAL A 582 -3.23 -41.27 -8.91
N ALA A 583 -4.50 -41.13 -8.57
CA ALA A 583 -5.49 -42.19 -8.68
C ALA A 583 -5.87 -42.51 -10.15
N ASP A 584 -5.88 -41.49 -11.02
CA ASP A 584 -6.11 -41.65 -12.47
C ASP A 584 -5.15 -40.75 -13.28
N PRO A 585 -3.88 -41.16 -13.48
CA PRO A 585 -2.89 -40.35 -14.20
C PRO A 585 -3.20 -40.13 -15.68
N THR A 586 -4.09 -40.97 -16.24
CA THR A 586 -4.51 -40.93 -17.65
C THR A 586 -5.80 -40.14 -17.88
N GLY A 587 -6.40 -39.63 -16.80
CA GLY A 587 -7.62 -38.83 -16.86
C GLY A 587 -7.42 -37.50 -17.60
N ASP A 588 -8.52 -36.92 -18.06
CA ASP A 588 -8.54 -35.61 -18.71
C ASP A 588 -8.39 -34.47 -17.68
N HIS A 589 -7.17 -34.29 -17.17
CA HIS A 589 -6.84 -33.22 -16.22
C HIS A 589 -6.37 -31.97 -16.95
N VAL A 590 -6.91 -30.80 -16.60
CA VAL A 590 -6.36 -29.51 -17.07
C VAL A 590 -5.00 -29.27 -16.41
N PRO A 591 -3.91 -29.10 -17.18
CA PRO A 591 -2.60 -28.77 -16.65
C PRO A 591 -2.62 -27.48 -15.82
N ARG A 592 -1.97 -27.48 -14.66
CA ARG A 592 -1.97 -26.33 -13.74
C ARG A 592 -0.59 -26.07 -13.12
N VAL A 593 -0.21 -24.80 -13.09
CA VAL A 593 0.92 -24.29 -12.31
C VAL A 593 0.34 -23.44 -11.19
N VAL A 594 0.49 -23.90 -9.95
CA VAL A 594 -0.01 -23.20 -8.75
C VAL A 594 1.13 -22.39 -8.13
N VAL A 595 0.97 -21.07 -8.13
CA VAL A 595 1.97 -20.10 -7.71
C VAL A 595 1.57 -19.47 -6.39
N PHE A 596 2.33 -19.75 -5.34
CA PHE A 596 2.26 -19.06 -4.06
C PHE A 596 3.38 -18.03 -3.95
N ALA A 597 3.09 -16.88 -3.34
CA ALA A 597 4.12 -15.95 -2.90
C ALA A 597 3.60 -15.09 -1.75
N GLY A 598 4.47 -14.78 -0.79
CA GLY A 598 4.09 -13.94 0.34
C GLY A 598 5.08 -14.04 1.49
N LYS A 599 5.05 -13.04 2.36
CA LYS A 599 5.83 -13.01 3.60
C LYS A 599 4.91 -13.30 4.79
N ALA A 600 5.38 -14.11 5.74
CA ALA A 600 4.79 -14.22 7.08
C ALA A 600 5.45 -13.19 8.01
N ALA A 601 4.72 -12.63 8.97
CA ALA A 601 5.37 -11.82 10.01
C ALA A 601 6.36 -12.68 10.82
N SER A 602 7.45 -12.10 11.29
CA SER A 602 8.56 -12.82 11.93
C SER A 602 8.11 -13.67 13.14
N ALA A 603 7.19 -13.13 13.94
CA ALA A 603 6.63 -13.79 15.12
C ALA A 603 5.46 -14.75 14.82
N TYR A 604 4.97 -14.81 13.58
CA TYR A 604 3.76 -15.56 13.25
C TYR A 604 4.07 -17.03 12.90
N ALA A 605 4.21 -17.85 13.93
CA ALA A 605 4.58 -19.26 13.81
C ALA A 605 3.68 -20.08 12.87
N MET A 606 2.35 -19.97 12.98
CA MET A 606 1.42 -20.71 12.13
C MET A 606 1.56 -20.30 10.64
N ALA A 607 1.72 -19.01 10.35
CA ALA A 607 1.94 -18.56 8.97
C ALA A 607 3.25 -19.08 8.38
N LYS A 608 4.33 -19.12 9.18
CA LYS A 608 5.60 -19.75 8.78
C LYS A 608 5.46 -21.26 8.54
N LEU A 609 4.69 -21.95 9.39
CA LEU A 609 4.40 -23.38 9.23
C LEU A 609 3.62 -23.66 7.94
N VAL A 610 2.70 -22.78 7.56
CA VAL A 610 2.00 -22.86 6.26
C VAL A 610 2.97 -22.67 5.08
N ILE A 611 3.92 -21.73 5.13
CA ILE A 611 4.97 -21.60 4.10
C ILE A 611 5.78 -22.90 3.98
N ARG A 612 6.15 -23.49 5.12
CA ARG A 612 6.90 -24.75 5.17
C ARG A 612 6.11 -25.89 4.53
N LEU A 613 4.82 -26.02 4.86
CA LEU A 613 3.94 -27.03 4.27
C LEU A 613 3.79 -26.84 2.75
N ILE A 614 3.63 -25.61 2.25
CA ILE A 614 3.55 -25.35 0.80
C ILE A 614 4.81 -25.87 0.10
N ASN A 615 6.00 -25.59 0.63
CA ASN A 615 7.26 -26.03 0.04
C ASN A 615 7.44 -27.55 0.09
N ASP A 616 7.05 -28.21 1.19
CA ASP A 616 7.11 -29.66 1.31
C ASP A 616 6.15 -30.37 0.34
N VAL A 617 4.92 -29.87 0.23
CA VAL A 617 3.95 -30.37 -0.76
C VAL A 617 4.49 -30.15 -2.18
N ALA A 618 5.07 -28.99 -2.47
CA ALA A 618 5.67 -28.70 -3.77
C ALA A 618 6.82 -29.67 -4.11
N ALA A 619 7.68 -30.00 -3.15
CA ALA A 619 8.77 -30.95 -3.35
C ALA A 619 8.25 -32.34 -3.74
N VAL A 620 7.21 -32.83 -3.06
CA VAL A 620 6.60 -34.14 -3.37
C VAL A 620 5.88 -34.11 -4.73
N VAL A 621 5.01 -33.13 -4.95
CA VAL A 621 4.19 -33.03 -6.16
C VAL A 621 5.05 -32.87 -7.41
N ASN A 622 6.06 -32.01 -7.37
CA ASN A 622 6.91 -31.75 -8.54
C ASN A 622 7.88 -32.89 -8.85
N ALA A 623 8.18 -33.77 -7.88
CA ALA A 623 9.06 -34.92 -8.07
C ALA A 623 8.31 -36.17 -8.56
N ASP A 624 6.99 -36.26 -8.37
CA ASP A 624 6.19 -37.41 -8.78
C ASP A 624 6.08 -37.50 -10.32
N PRO A 625 6.56 -38.56 -10.98
CA PRO A 625 6.44 -38.71 -12.42
C PRO A 625 5.00 -38.69 -12.95
N ARG A 626 4.01 -39.04 -12.12
CA ARG A 626 2.58 -39.07 -12.49
C ARG A 626 1.97 -37.68 -12.66
N THR A 627 2.58 -36.64 -12.09
CA THR A 627 2.10 -35.25 -12.18
C THR A 627 2.75 -34.46 -13.33
N ARG A 628 3.75 -35.06 -14.01
CA ARG A 628 4.54 -34.39 -15.05
C ARG A 628 3.65 -33.82 -16.15
N GLY A 629 3.73 -32.51 -16.36
CA GLY A 629 2.93 -31.79 -17.34
C GLY A 629 1.47 -31.53 -16.92
N LEU A 630 1.04 -32.03 -15.76
CA LEU A 630 -0.34 -31.90 -15.24
C LEU A 630 -0.43 -30.98 -14.02
N LEU A 631 0.53 -31.05 -13.09
CA LEU A 631 0.52 -30.23 -11.89
C LEU A 631 1.94 -29.82 -11.49
N GLN A 632 2.15 -28.52 -11.32
CA GLN A 632 3.35 -27.96 -10.70
C GLN A 632 2.95 -27.02 -9.57
N VAL A 633 3.69 -27.03 -8.47
CA VAL A 633 3.48 -26.12 -7.33
C VAL A 633 4.77 -25.35 -7.10
N VAL A 634 4.69 -24.03 -6.97
CA VAL A 634 5.88 -23.20 -6.77
C VAL A 634 5.61 -22.14 -5.69
N PHE A 635 6.54 -22.03 -4.74
CA PHE A 635 6.59 -20.91 -3.80
C PHE A 635 7.65 -19.92 -4.27
N VAL A 636 7.22 -18.76 -4.74
CA VAL A 636 8.11 -17.70 -5.20
C VAL A 636 8.58 -16.87 -4.01
N PRO A 637 9.91 -16.83 -3.71
CA PRO A 637 10.43 -16.16 -2.54
C PRO A 637 10.45 -14.63 -2.71
N ASN A 638 10.47 -13.93 -1.57
CA ASN A 638 10.68 -12.48 -1.47
C ASN A 638 9.71 -11.64 -2.31
N TYR A 639 8.41 -11.94 -2.20
CA TYR A 639 7.37 -11.15 -2.86
C TYR A 639 7.54 -9.64 -2.58
N SER A 640 7.60 -8.87 -3.66
CA SER A 640 7.84 -7.42 -3.69
C SER A 640 7.02 -6.78 -4.81
N VAL A 641 7.13 -5.46 -5.01
CA VAL A 641 6.43 -4.78 -6.12
C VAL A 641 7.01 -5.21 -7.46
N SER A 642 8.34 -5.27 -7.59
CA SER A 642 8.98 -5.70 -8.83
C SER A 642 8.61 -7.14 -9.21
N LEU A 643 8.50 -8.04 -8.23
CA LEU A 643 8.05 -9.39 -8.50
C LEU A 643 6.56 -9.44 -8.84
N ALA A 644 5.72 -8.64 -8.17
CA ALA A 644 4.31 -8.51 -8.49
C ALA A 644 4.06 -8.02 -9.93
N GLU A 645 4.90 -7.09 -10.44
CA GLU A 645 4.84 -6.60 -11.83
C GLU A 645 5.09 -7.72 -12.86
N ILE A 646 5.74 -8.83 -12.47
CA ILE A 646 5.96 -10.01 -13.32
C ILE A 646 4.85 -11.03 -13.12
N VAL A 647 4.52 -11.36 -11.87
CA VAL A 647 3.56 -12.42 -11.51
C VAL A 647 2.13 -12.07 -11.91
N ILE A 648 1.68 -10.83 -11.65
CA ILE A 648 0.28 -10.44 -11.87
C ILE A 648 -0.13 -10.55 -13.34
N PRO A 649 0.65 -10.02 -14.31
CA PRO A 649 0.31 -10.14 -15.73
C PRO A 649 0.28 -11.59 -16.25
N ALA A 650 1.01 -12.50 -15.62
CA ALA A 650 1.10 -13.90 -16.01
C ALA A 650 -0.07 -14.77 -15.52
N ALA A 651 -0.84 -14.31 -14.53
CA ALA A 651 -1.90 -15.12 -13.96
C ALA A 651 -3.08 -15.32 -14.93
N ASP A 652 -3.56 -16.56 -15.00
CA ASP A 652 -4.82 -16.89 -15.65
C ASP A 652 -5.95 -16.81 -14.60
N LEU A 653 -5.74 -17.43 -13.44
CA LEU A 653 -6.67 -17.44 -12.31
C LEU A 653 -6.05 -16.73 -11.10
N SER A 654 -6.86 -15.93 -10.42
CA SER A 654 -6.48 -15.17 -9.24
C SER A 654 -7.25 -15.63 -8.00
N GLU A 655 -6.51 -16.11 -6.99
CA GLU A 655 -7.06 -16.64 -5.74
C GLU A 655 -7.33 -15.53 -4.72
N GLN A 656 -8.62 -15.20 -4.53
CA GLN A 656 -9.12 -14.14 -3.65
C GLN A 656 -10.04 -14.73 -2.58
N ILE A 657 -9.50 -15.69 -1.85
CA ILE A 657 -10.26 -16.65 -1.07
C ILE A 657 -10.27 -16.38 0.44
N SER A 658 -10.23 -15.13 0.89
CA SER A 658 -10.31 -14.84 2.33
C SER A 658 -11.65 -15.31 2.92
N THR A 659 -11.73 -15.60 4.22
CA THR A 659 -13.01 -15.90 4.88
C THR A 659 -13.93 -14.67 4.76
N ALA A 660 -15.20 -14.83 4.37
CA ALA A 660 -16.08 -13.68 4.17
C ALA A 660 -16.24 -12.83 5.44
N GLY A 661 -16.17 -11.50 5.28
CA GLY A 661 -16.16 -10.52 6.37
C GLY A 661 -14.77 -10.24 6.96
N THR A 662 -13.68 -10.75 6.38
CA THR A 662 -12.32 -10.57 6.94
C THR A 662 -11.39 -9.72 6.08
N GLU A 663 -11.58 -9.70 4.76
CA GLU A 663 -10.86 -8.82 3.86
C GLU A 663 -11.59 -7.48 3.73
N ALA A 664 -10.98 -6.40 4.21
CA ALA A 664 -11.57 -5.07 4.14
C ALA A 664 -11.82 -4.60 2.68
N SER A 665 -10.97 -4.99 1.75
CA SER A 665 -11.07 -4.60 0.35
C SER A 665 -10.25 -5.56 -0.52
N GLY A 666 -8.93 -5.49 -0.42
CA GLY A 666 -8.02 -6.15 -1.35
C GLY A 666 -7.77 -5.28 -2.57
N THR A 667 -6.49 -5.04 -2.86
CA THR A 667 -6.04 -4.36 -4.09
C THR A 667 -5.27 -5.29 -5.02
N GLY A 668 -4.94 -6.50 -4.57
CA GLY A 668 -4.36 -7.54 -5.42
C GLY A 668 -5.32 -8.01 -6.50
N ASN A 669 -6.56 -8.34 -6.09
CA ASN A 669 -7.69 -8.68 -6.97
C ASN A 669 -7.87 -7.66 -8.11
N MET A 670 -7.84 -6.36 -7.80
CA MET A 670 -7.98 -5.30 -8.80
C MET A 670 -6.86 -5.35 -9.86
N LYS A 671 -5.61 -5.60 -9.45
CA LYS A 671 -4.47 -5.69 -10.37
C LYS A 671 -4.55 -6.93 -11.27
N PHE A 672 -5.02 -8.04 -10.71
CA PHE A 672 -5.26 -9.27 -11.44
C PHE A 672 -6.37 -9.11 -12.48
N GLY A 673 -7.50 -8.53 -12.09
CA GLY A 673 -8.60 -8.20 -13.01
C GLY A 673 -8.14 -7.26 -14.13
N LEU A 674 -7.36 -6.22 -13.81
CA LEU A 674 -6.77 -5.30 -14.80
C LEU A 674 -5.84 -5.98 -15.79
N SER A 675 -5.22 -7.08 -15.37
CA SER A 675 -4.31 -7.89 -16.20
C SER A 675 -5.01 -9.06 -16.89
N GLY A 676 -6.34 -9.15 -16.82
CA GLY A 676 -7.13 -10.18 -17.48
C GLY A 676 -7.11 -11.55 -16.81
N ALA A 677 -6.74 -11.64 -15.53
CA ALA A 677 -6.93 -12.88 -14.76
C ALA A 677 -8.39 -12.96 -14.29
N LEU A 678 -8.99 -14.15 -14.39
CA LEU A 678 -10.31 -14.41 -13.80
C LEU A 678 -10.15 -14.62 -12.30
N THR A 679 -11.08 -14.10 -11.51
CA THR A 679 -11.04 -14.25 -10.06
C THR A 679 -11.81 -15.50 -9.63
N ILE A 680 -11.20 -16.30 -8.75
CA ILE A 680 -11.90 -17.23 -7.86
C ILE A 680 -11.86 -16.67 -6.45
N GLY A 681 -13.01 -16.52 -5.81
CA GLY A 681 -13.06 -15.80 -4.54
C GLY A 681 -14.35 -15.95 -3.77
N THR A 682 -14.31 -15.51 -2.53
CA THR A 682 -15.50 -15.35 -1.69
C THR A 682 -16.20 -14.02 -1.96
N LEU A 683 -17.47 -13.92 -1.56
CA LEU A 683 -18.20 -12.65 -1.46
C LEU A 683 -17.66 -11.82 -0.29
N ASP A 684 -16.47 -11.25 -0.47
CA ASP A 684 -15.74 -10.48 0.54
C ASP A 684 -14.98 -9.30 -0.06
N GLY A 685 -14.80 -8.24 0.72
CA GLY A 685 -14.08 -7.04 0.31
C GLY A 685 -14.49 -6.52 -1.08
N ALA A 686 -13.49 -6.17 -1.89
CA ALA A 686 -13.68 -5.63 -3.24
C ALA A 686 -14.05 -6.71 -4.27
N ASN A 687 -14.11 -8.00 -3.93
CA ASN A 687 -14.63 -9.02 -4.85
C ASN A 687 -16.12 -8.78 -5.14
N VAL A 688 -16.86 -8.22 -4.17
CA VAL A 688 -18.27 -7.85 -4.33
C VAL A 688 -18.42 -6.79 -5.42
N GLU A 689 -17.69 -5.69 -5.29
CA GLU A 689 -17.71 -4.59 -6.25
C GLU A 689 -17.14 -5.02 -7.61
N MET A 690 -16.11 -5.87 -7.64
CA MET A 690 -15.58 -6.41 -8.90
C MET A 690 -16.64 -7.24 -9.62
N ARG A 691 -17.35 -8.13 -8.91
CA ARG A 691 -18.46 -8.92 -9.47
C ARG A 691 -19.53 -8.02 -10.08
N GLU A 692 -19.93 -6.95 -9.40
CA GLU A 692 -20.93 -6.00 -9.89
C GLU A 692 -20.52 -5.35 -11.23
N ASN A 693 -19.22 -5.10 -11.44
CA ASN A 693 -18.71 -4.42 -12.62
C ASN A 693 -18.34 -5.36 -13.79
N VAL A 694 -17.77 -6.52 -13.48
CA VAL A 694 -17.39 -7.52 -14.50
C VAL A 694 -18.57 -8.43 -14.87
N GLY A 695 -19.57 -8.57 -14.00
CA GLY A 695 -20.75 -9.41 -14.17
C GLY A 695 -20.57 -10.83 -13.61
N ASP A 696 -21.66 -11.39 -13.08
CA ASP A 696 -21.72 -12.69 -12.40
C ASP A 696 -21.12 -13.85 -13.20
N ASP A 697 -21.30 -13.82 -14.53
CA ASP A 697 -20.79 -14.87 -15.40
C ASP A 697 -19.26 -14.84 -15.53
N ASN A 698 -18.60 -13.74 -15.18
CA ASN A 698 -17.19 -13.49 -15.48
C ASN A 698 -16.29 -13.59 -14.23
N ILE A 699 -16.82 -14.12 -13.12
CA ILE A 699 -16.10 -14.34 -11.87
C ILE A 699 -16.57 -15.65 -11.21
N PHE A 700 -15.66 -16.34 -10.52
CA PHE A 700 -15.94 -17.61 -9.84
C PHE A 700 -16.13 -17.39 -8.35
N ILE A 701 -17.38 -17.19 -7.93
CA ILE A 701 -17.72 -17.00 -6.51
C ILE A 701 -18.10 -18.31 -5.84
N PHE A 702 -17.59 -18.53 -4.63
CA PHE A 702 -17.88 -19.70 -3.78
C PHE A 702 -17.91 -19.35 -2.29
N GLY A 703 -18.23 -20.35 -1.47
CA GLY A 703 -18.14 -20.29 -0.02
C GLY A 703 -19.29 -19.53 0.63
N LYS A 704 -19.23 -19.46 1.96
CA LYS A 704 -20.24 -18.77 2.77
C LYS A 704 -20.15 -17.25 2.64
N THR A 705 -21.30 -16.60 2.65
CA THR A 705 -21.42 -15.14 2.78
C THR A 705 -21.19 -14.68 4.22
N THR A 706 -20.91 -13.39 4.45
CA THR A 706 -20.71 -12.86 5.81
C THR A 706 -21.86 -13.19 6.78
N PRO A 707 -23.15 -13.06 6.41
CA PRO A 707 -24.25 -13.49 7.29
C PRO A 707 -24.27 -15.00 7.60
N GLU A 708 -23.90 -15.85 6.63
CA GLU A 708 -23.83 -17.30 6.83
C GLU A 708 -22.64 -17.72 7.70
N VAL A 709 -21.51 -17.01 7.59
CA VAL A 709 -20.36 -17.17 8.49
C VAL A 709 -20.78 -16.89 9.93
N GLU A 710 -21.49 -15.77 10.16
CA GLU A 710 -21.97 -15.41 11.50
C GLU A 710 -23.01 -16.42 12.01
N ALA A 711 -23.99 -16.80 11.18
CA ALA A 711 -25.00 -17.80 11.55
C ALA A 711 -24.39 -19.17 11.89
N LEU A 712 -23.33 -19.58 11.19
CA LEU A 712 -22.61 -20.82 11.46
C LEU A 712 -21.85 -20.75 12.79
N ARG A 713 -21.23 -19.60 13.10
CA ARG A 713 -20.57 -19.39 14.39
C ARG A 713 -21.57 -19.41 15.54
N VAL A 714 -22.69 -18.71 15.40
CA VAL A 714 -23.76 -18.66 16.42
C VAL A 714 -24.40 -20.04 16.64
N SER A 715 -24.54 -20.85 15.60
CA SER A 715 -25.10 -22.20 15.73
C SER A 715 -24.13 -23.26 16.29
N GLY A 716 -22.88 -22.88 16.58
CA GLY A 716 -21.90 -23.75 17.22
C GLY A 716 -21.12 -24.64 16.25
N TYR A 717 -20.51 -24.05 15.23
CA TYR A 717 -19.63 -24.71 14.24
C TYR A 717 -18.78 -25.86 14.83
N GLN A 718 -18.90 -27.07 14.25
CA GLN A 718 -18.14 -28.27 14.62
C GLN A 718 -17.28 -28.75 13.44
N PRO A 719 -16.01 -28.34 13.32
CA PRO A 719 -15.15 -28.71 12.19
C PRO A 719 -14.96 -30.22 12.03
N GLN A 720 -14.90 -30.96 13.14
CA GLN A 720 -14.79 -32.42 13.18
C GLN A 720 -15.87 -33.11 12.33
N THR A 721 -17.09 -32.57 12.31
CA THR A 721 -18.20 -33.14 11.54
C THR A 721 -17.96 -33.00 10.03
N TYR A 722 -17.38 -31.89 9.57
CA TYR A 722 -17.03 -31.69 8.16
C TYR A 722 -15.92 -32.66 7.74
N TYR A 723 -14.88 -32.79 8.56
CA TYR A 723 -13.80 -33.75 8.33
C TYR A 723 -14.30 -35.21 8.25
N GLN A 724 -15.25 -35.60 9.09
CA GLN A 724 -15.80 -36.97 9.09
C GLN A 724 -16.78 -37.24 7.93
N ALA A 725 -17.47 -36.19 7.44
CA ALA A 725 -18.52 -36.33 6.44
C ALA A 725 -18.01 -36.31 5.00
N ASP A 726 -16.87 -35.67 4.73
CA ASP A 726 -16.27 -35.54 3.39
C ASP A 726 -15.02 -36.45 3.26
N PRO A 727 -15.11 -37.57 2.51
CA PRO A 727 -13.98 -38.48 2.32
C PRO A 727 -12.76 -37.84 1.64
N VAL A 728 -12.96 -36.84 0.78
CA VAL A 728 -11.85 -36.15 0.10
C VAL A 728 -11.14 -35.26 1.11
N LEU A 729 -11.89 -34.47 1.88
CA LEU A 729 -11.31 -33.64 2.93
C LEU A 729 -10.58 -34.48 3.98
N ASN A 730 -11.17 -35.62 4.38
CA ASN A 730 -10.56 -36.59 5.27
C ASN A 730 -9.20 -37.06 4.75
N ALA A 731 -9.14 -37.57 3.52
CA ALA A 731 -7.91 -38.08 2.91
C ALA A 731 -6.83 -37.00 2.74
N VAL A 732 -7.22 -35.76 2.46
CA VAL A 732 -6.29 -34.62 2.36
C VAL A 732 -5.69 -34.28 3.72
N LEU A 733 -6.52 -34.14 4.76
CA LEU A 733 -6.05 -33.79 6.09
C LEU A 733 -5.25 -34.93 6.74
N ASP A 734 -5.62 -36.18 6.49
CA ASP A 734 -4.84 -37.35 6.90
C ASP A 734 -3.46 -37.36 6.24
N ALA A 735 -3.36 -37.04 4.93
CA ALA A 735 -2.06 -36.95 4.27
C ALA A 735 -1.16 -35.84 4.87
N VAL A 736 -1.75 -34.71 5.28
CA VAL A 736 -1.03 -33.63 5.99
C VAL A 736 -0.57 -34.11 7.38
N ARG A 737 -1.47 -34.74 8.14
CA ARG A 737 -1.21 -35.20 9.52
C ARG A 737 -0.20 -36.35 9.60
N ASP A 738 -0.31 -37.33 8.71
CA ASP A 738 0.38 -38.62 8.82
C ASP A 738 1.78 -38.60 8.21
N GLY A 739 2.29 -37.43 7.82
CA GLY A 739 3.66 -37.27 7.35
C GLY A 739 3.89 -37.57 5.88
N SER A 740 2.84 -37.60 5.04
CA SER A 740 2.99 -37.88 3.58
C SER A 740 3.89 -36.86 2.88
N PHE A 741 3.97 -35.64 3.43
CA PHE A 741 4.82 -34.56 2.92
C PHE A 741 6.06 -34.28 3.79
N SER A 742 6.21 -35.00 4.91
CA SER A 742 7.34 -34.85 5.83
C SER A 742 7.74 -36.21 6.43
N PRO A 743 8.17 -37.19 5.61
CA PRO A 743 8.40 -38.56 6.08
C PRO A 743 9.50 -38.69 7.15
N ALA A 744 10.45 -37.74 7.19
CA ALA A 744 11.47 -37.68 8.23
C ALA A 744 10.94 -37.17 9.59
N GLU A 745 9.84 -36.42 9.58
CA GLU A 745 9.17 -35.88 10.76
C GLU A 745 7.64 -35.99 10.58
N PRO A 746 7.06 -37.20 10.72
CA PRO A 746 5.67 -37.42 10.35
C PRO A 746 4.67 -36.51 11.10
N ALA A 747 4.97 -36.17 12.36
CA ALA A 747 4.12 -35.34 13.19
C ALA A 747 4.30 -33.81 12.96
N ARG A 748 5.15 -33.38 12.02
CA ARG A 748 5.49 -31.95 11.80
C ARG A 748 4.25 -31.06 11.66
N TYR A 749 3.22 -31.56 10.98
CA TYR A 749 2.01 -30.79 10.65
C TYR A 749 0.78 -31.15 11.51
N GLN A 750 0.98 -31.88 12.62
CA GLN A 750 -0.10 -32.18 13.58
C GLN A 750 -0.79 -30.90 14.06
N GLN A 751 -0.04 -29.83 14.33
CA GLN A 751 -0.60 -28.55 14.77
C GLN A 751 -1.59 -27.95 13.77
N ILE A 752 -1.36 -28.13 12.46
CA ILE A 752 -2.29 -27.67 11.41
C ILE A 752 -3.59 -28.48 11.50
N PHE A 753 -3.49 -29.80 11.62
CA PHE A 753 -4.65 -30.67 11.79
C PHE A 753 -5.45 -30.29 13.04
N ASP A 754 -4.78 -30.13 14.19
CA ASP A 754 -5.44 -29.77 15.44
C ASP A 754 -6.13 -28.41 15.35
N THR A 755 -5.49 -27.43 14.71
CA THR A 755 -6.07 -26.09 14.50
C THR A 755 -7.36 -26.15 13.70
N LEU A 756 -7.39 -26.99 12.65
CA LEU A 756 -8.55 -27.10 11.77
C LEU A 756 -9.65 -28.03 12.34
N VAL A 757 -9.29 -29.13 12.97
CA VAL A 757 -10.26 -30.17 13.34
C VAL A 757 -10.66 -30.06 14.81
N HIS A 758 -9.72 -29.75 15.70
CA HIS A 758 -9.92 -29.79 17.16
C HIS A 758 -10.06 -28.42 17.81
N TRP A 759 -9.47 -27.36 17.26
CA TRP A 759 -9.46 -26.01 17.86
C TRP A 759 -10.36 -25.01 17.13
N GLY A 760 -11.34 -25.52 16.39
CA GLY A 760 -12.50 -24.75 15.96
C GLY A 760 -12.41 -24.10 14.58
N ASP A 761 -11.29 -24.23 13.84
CA ASP A 761 -11.13 -23.69 12.48
C ASP A 761 -11.70 -22.26 12.36
N LYS A 762 -11.05 -21.31 13.05
CA LYS A 762 -11.49 -19.90 13.17
C LYS A 762 -11.94 -19.27 11.84
N TYR A 763 -11.31 -19.71 10.74
CA TYR A 763 -11.46 -19.16 9.39
C TYR A 763 -12.26 -20.05 8.43
N LEU A 764 -12.95 -21.07 8.95
CA LEU A 764 -13.94 -21.88 8.24
C LEU A 764 -13.38 -22.53 6.96
N LEU A 765 -12.13 -22.98 6.98
CA LEU A 765 -11.53 -23.69 5.84
C LEU A 765 -12.32 -24.97 5.53
N LEU A 766 -12.69 -25.74 6.55
CA LEU A 766 -13.37 -27.03 6.33
C LEU A 766 -14.80 -26.83 5.84
N ALA A 767 -15.46 -25.76 6.29
CA ALA A 767 -16.83 -25.45 5.89
C ALA A 767 -16.96 -24.97 4.44
N ASP A 768 -15.91 -24.36 3.88
CA ASP A 768 -15.90 -23.86 2.49
C ASP A 768 -15.22 -24.84 1.51
N PHE A 769 -14.49 -25.84 1.99
CA PHE A 769 -13.67 -26.75 1.17
C PHE A 769 -14.42 -27.37 -0.01
N ALA A 770 -15.57 -28.00 0.23
CA ALA A 770 -16.34 -28.66 -0.83
C ALA A 770 -16.78 -27.68 -1.93
N SER A 771 -17.30 -26.51 -1.55
CA SER A 771 -17.74 -25.48 -2.50
C SER A 771 -16.57 -24.88 -3.30
N TYR A 772 -15.39 -24.82 -2.69
CA TYR A 772 -14.16 -24.39 -3.35
C TYR A 772 -13.72 -25.42 -4.41
N LEU A 773 -13.74 -26.72 -4.10
CA LEU A 773 -13.43 -27.80 -5.04
C LEU A 773 -14.41 -27.83 -6.22
N GLU A 774 -15.70 -27.67 -5.97
CA GLU A 774 -16.72 -27.58 -7.01
C GLU A 774 -16.46 -26.39 -7.95
N THR A 775 -16.09 -25.24 -7.38
CA THR A 775 -15.80 -24.04 -8.16
C THR A 775 -14.50 -24.17 -8.95
N GLN A 776 -13.48 -24.84 -8.41
CA GLN A 776 -12.28 -25.18 -9.15
C GLN A 776 -12.55 -26.14 -10.33
N ALA A 777 -13.51 -27.05 -10.20
CA ALA A 777 -13.95 -27.88 -11.32
C ALA A 777 -14.64 -27.06 -12.42
N ARG A 778 -15.40 -26.01 -12.06
CA ARG A 778 -15.98 -25.05 -13.02
C ARG A 778 -14.90 -24.23 -13.74
N VAL A 779 -13.81 -23.87 -13.04
CA VAL A 779 -12.63 -23.24 -13.66
C VAL A 779 -12.02 -24.16 -14.70
N ASP A 780 -11.76 -25.43 -14.35
CA ASP A 780 -11.22 -26.43 -15.29
C ASP A 780 -12.15 -26.62 -16.51
N ALA A 781 -13.47 -26.63 -16.30
CA ALA A 781 -14.44 -26.76 -17.38
C ALA A 781 -14.38 -25.57 -18.36
N LEU A 782 -14.30 -24.33 -17.84
CA LEU A 782 -14.20 -23.14 -18.68
C LEU A 782 -12.85 -23.06 -19.41
N TYR A 783 -11.75 -23.41 -18.76
CA TYR A 783 -10.41 -23.28 -19.36
C TYR A 783 -10.21 -24.20 -20.59
N ARG A 784 -11.01 -25.27 -20.70
CA ARG A 784 -11.06 -26.12 -21.91
C ARG A 784 -11.64 -25.40 -23.12
N ASP A 785 -12.39 -24.33 -22.92
CA ASP A 785 -12.91 -23.45 -23.97
C ASP A 785 -12.10 -22.14 -24.00
N PRO A 786 -11.01 -22.07 -24.77
CA PRO A 786 -10.11 -20.92 -24.77
C PRO A 786 -10.79 -19.65 -25.30
N ASP A 787 -11.79 -19.75 -26.16
CA ASP A 787 -12.53 -18.59 -26.68
C ASP A 787 -13.47 -18.03 -25.61
N ALA A 788 -14.21 -18.90 -24.92
CA ALA A 788 -15.04 -18.47 -23.78
C ALA A 788 -14.20 -17.90 -22.65
N TRP A 789 -13.07 -18.52 -22.31
CA TRP A 789 -12.13 -17.99 -21.31
C TRP A 789 -11.63 -16.60 -21.69
N THR A 790 -11.12 -16.45 -22.92
CA THR A 790 -10.57 -15.19 -23.42
C THR A 790 -11.61 -14.08 -23.42
N ARG A 791 -12.83 -14.38 -23.88
CA ARG A 791 -13.94 -13.42 -23.85
C ARG A 791 -14.20 -12.92 -22.43
N LYS A 792 -14.25 -13.81 -21.44
CA LYS A 792 -14.47 -13.43 -20.03
C LYS A 792 -13.29 -12.63 -19.45
N ALA A 793 -12.06 -12.96 -19.84
CA ALA A 793 -10.87 -12.22 -19.44
C ALA A 793 -10.86 -10.77 -20.00
N ILE A 794 -11.24 -10.59 -21.27
CA ILE A 794 -11.39 -9.25 -21.88
C ILE A 794 -12.48 -8.46 -21.16
N LEU A 795 -13.63 -9.09 -20.87
CA LEU A 795 -14.72 -8.44 -20.14
C LEU A 795 -14.35 -8.06 -18.70
N ASN A 796 -13.46 -8.83 -18.06
CA ASN A 796 -12.88 -8.43 -16.77
C ASN A 796 -12.11 -7.12 -16.93
N VAL A 797 -11.12 -7.06 -17.84
CA VAL A 797 -10.34 -5.83 -18.10
C VAL A 797 -11.27 -4.66 -18.41
N ALA A 798 -12.28 -4.87 -19.25
CA ALA A 798 -13.25 -3.85 -19.63
C ALA A 798 -14.13 -3.35 -18.47
N GLY A 799 -14.28 -4.14 -17.41
CA GLY A 799 -15.03 -3.81 -16.20
C GLY A 799 -14.18 -3.16 -15.10
N MET A 800 -12.87 -2.96 -15.31
CA MET A 800 -11.98 -2.50 -14.24
C MET A 800 -11.84 -0.99 -14.05
N GLY A 801 -12.49 -0.17 -14.89
CA GLY A 801 -12.42 1.30 -14.84
C GLY A 801 -12.60 1.90 -13.44
N PRO A 802 -13.66 1.53 -12.70
CA PRO A 802 -13.93 2.05 -11.36
C PRO A 802 -12.84 1.77 -10.32
N PHE A 803 -11.91 0.84 -10.57
CA PHE A 803 -10.84 0.48 -9.62
C PHE A 803 -9.55 1.27 -9.83
N SER A 804 -9.58 2.34 -10.63
CA SER A 804 -8.48 3.31 -10.67
C SER A 804 -8.33 4.02 -9.32
N SER A 805 -7.09 4.13 -8.83
CA SER A 805 -6.81 5.00 -7.67
C SER A 805 -7.03 6.48 -7.96
N ASP A 806 -7.11 6.91 -9.23
CA ASP A 806 -7.49 8.30 -9.57
C ASP A 806 -8.92 8.59 -9.15
N ARG A 807 -9.85 7.66 -9.41
CA ARG A 807 -11.25 7.79 -8.97
C ARG A 807 -11.33 7.90 -7.46
N THR A 808 -10.60 7.03 -6.75
CA THR A 808 -10.53 7.09 -5.29
C THR A 808 -9.99 8.45 -4.81
N ILE A 809 -8.86 8.92 -5.35
CA ILE A 809 -8.27 10.20 -4.93
C ILE A 809 -9.14 11.41 -5.30
N ALA A 810 -9.82 11.39 -6.44
CA ALA A 810 -10.78 12.44 -6.79
C ALA A 810 -11.90 12.54 -5.75
N GLN A 811 -12.48 11.40 -5.34
CA GLN A 811 -13.50 11.35 -4.28
C GLN A 811 -12.95 11.84 -2.93
N TYR A 812 -11.73 11.45 -2.55
CA TYR A 812 -11.10 11.98 -1.33
C TYR A 812 -10.89 13.50 -1.41
N ALA A 813 -10.36 13.99 -2.53
CA ALA A 813 -10.07 15.41 -2.74
C ALA A 813 -11.33 16.27 -2.70
N GLU A 814 -12.42 15.79 -3.30
CA GLU A 814 -13.70 16.49 -3.36
C GLU A 814 -14.48 16.40 -2.05
N GLU A 815 -14.67 15.19 -1.51
CA GLU A 815 -15.65 14.94 -0.45
C GLU A 815 -15.06 15.03 0.96
N ILE A 816 -13.74 14.87 1.12
CA ILE A 816 -13.09 14.80 2.45
C ILE A 816 -12.08 15.92 2.65
N TRP A 817 -11.13 16.07 1.74
CA TRP A 817 -10.03 17.01 1.89
C TRP A 817 -10.41 18.42 1.45
N HIS A 818 -11.37 18.53 0.52
CA HIS A 818 -11.74 19.77 -0.16
C HIS A 818 -10.51 20.49 -0.73
N SER A 819 -9.66 19.72 -1.42
CA SER A 819 -8.42 20.21 -2.01
C SER A 819 -8.58 20.36 -3.52
N GLN A 820 -8.14 21.52 -4.04
CA GLN A 820 -8.20 21.83 -5.47
C GLN A 820 -6.86 21.53 -6.14
N PRO A 821 -6.85 21.05 -7.39
CA PRO A 821 -5.61 20.84 -8.14
C PRO A 821 -4.78 22.12 -8.24
N VAL A 822 -3.45 21.99 -8.14
CA VAL A 822 -2.54 23.11 -8.43
C VAL A 822 -2.59 23.47 -9.91
N VAL A 823 -2.71 24.76 -10.21
CA VAL A 823 -2.70 25.25 -11.59
C VAL A 823 -1.25 25.41 -12.03
N LEU A 824 -0.84 24.72 -13.10
CA LEU A 824 0.50 24.82 -13.68
C LEU A 824 0.43 25.33 -15.12
N PRO A 825 1.45 26.03 -15.62
CA PRO A 825 1.55 26.36 -17.04
C PRO A 825 1.48 25.09 -17.88
N ALA A 826 0.83 25.16 -19.04
CA ALA A 826 0.83 24.06 -20.00
C ALA A 826 2.29 23.71 -20.37
N PRO A 827 2.63 22.41 -20.53
CA PRO A 827 3.97 22.02 -20.92
C PRO A 827 4.36 22.70 -22.23
N ALA A 828 5.52 23.37 -22.25
CA ALA A 828 6.10 23.86 -23.48
C ALA A 828 6.41 22.64 -24.39
N GLY A 829 5.71 22.52 -25.53
CA GLY A 829 6.02 21.52 -26.56
C GLY A 829 4.88 20.61 -27.04
N THR A 830 3.69 20.62 -26.43
CA THR A 830 2.55 19.88 -27.00
C THR A 830 1.69 20.80 -27.85
N ALA A 831 2.03 20.95 -29.14
CA ALA A 831 1.11 21.51 -30.12
C ALA A 831 -0.12 20.59 -30.22
N ALA A 832 -1.26 21.04 -29.70
CA ALA A 832 -2.54 20.36 -29.86
C ALA A 832 -2.97 20.48 -31.34
N GLY A 833 -2.85 19.39 -32.09
CA GLY A 833 -3.63 19.20 -33.31
C GLY A 833 -5.09 18.95 -32.94
N GLY A 834 -5.85 20.01 -32.68
CA GLY A 834 -7.30 19.93 -32.50
C GLY A 834 -8.01 19.70 -33.85
N PRO A 835 -9.12 18.94 -33.90
CA PRO A 835 -9.99 18.92 -35.08
C PRO A 835 -10.73 20.27 -35.20
N PRO A 836 -11.14 20.69 -36.41
CA PRO A 836 -11.83 21.97 -36.60
C PRO A 836 -13.18 21.95 -35.86
N GLY A 837 -13.46 23.05 -35.16
CA GLY A 837 -14.57 23.17 -34.23
C GLY A 837 -15.95 22.89 -34.82
N ARG A 838 -16.81 22.26 -34.00
CA ARG A 838 -18.26 22.37 -34.13
C ARG A 838 -18.72 23.51 -33.23
N GLY A 839 -19.31 24.53 -33.84
CA GLY A 839 -19.91 25.66 -33.15
C GLY A 839 -21.07 25.22 -32.27
N ALA A 840 -21.09 25.75 -31.04
CA ALA A 840 -22.27 25.74 -30.20
C ALA A 840 -22.84 27.16 -30.22
N GLU A 841 -24.00 27.31 -30.86
CA GLU A 841 -24.82 28.51 -30.81
C GLU A 841 -25.33 28.74 -29.37
N SER A 842 -25.07 29.93 -28.85
CA SER A 842 -25.61 30.41 -27.58
C SER A 842 -27.01 30.98 -27.78
N SER A 843 -28.04 30.30 -27.26
CA SER A 843 -29.38 30.89 -27.12
C SER A 843 -29.56 31.49 -25.72
N VAL A 844 -29.25 32.78 -25.55
CA VAL A 844 -29.70 33.57 -24.41
C VAL A 844 -30.91 34.39 -24.84
N ARG A 845 -32.06 34.11 -24.24
CA ARG A 845 -33.29 34.90 -24.38
C ARG A 845 -33.10 36.24 -23.66
N ALA A 846 -33.16 37.34 -24.41
CA ALA A 846 -33.34 38.67 -23.88
C ALA A 846 -34.82 38.88 -23.51
N ALA A 847 -35.07 39.43 -22.32
CA ALA A 847 -36.38 39.92 -21.90
C ALA A 847 -36.37 41.45 -22.01
N ASP A 848 -37.34 41.97 -22.77
CA ASP A 848 -37.61 43.38 -23.01
C ASP A 848 -38.10 44.11 -21.75
N LEU A 849 -37.62 45.35 -21.55
CA LEU A 849 -38.38 46.41 -20.87
C LEU A 849 -38.18 47.73 -21.64
N PRO A 850 -39.26 48.49 -21.94
CA PRO A 850 -39.19 49.62 -22.85
C PRO A 850 -39.10 50.98 -22.14
N GLY A 851 -38.62 51.98 -22.88
CA GLY A 851 -39.20 53.32 -22.84
C GLY A 851 -38.46 54.35 -22.01
N ALA A 852 -37.72 55.22 -22.70
CA ALA A 852 -37.28 56.53 -22.23
C ALA A 852 -38.47 57.46 -21.91
N VAL A 853 -38.25 58.47 -21.06
CA VAL A 853 -38.45 59.92 -21.35
C VAL A 853 -38.31 60.75 -20.04
N VAL A 854 -37.48 61.80 -20.17
CA VAL A 854 -37.07 62.90 -19.26
C VAL A 854 -36.09 62.57 -18.14
#